data_AF-A0A7J0F1T0-F1
#
_entry.id   AF-A0A7J0F1T0-F1
#
_cell.length_a   1.000
_cell.length_b   1.000
_cell.length_c   1.000
_cell.angle_alpha   90.00
_cell.angle_beta   90.00
_cell.angle_gamma   90.00
#
_symmetry.space_group_name_H-M   'P 1'
#
loop_
_entity.id
_entity.type
_entity.pdbx_description
1 polymer ?
#
loop_
_entity_poly.entity_id
_entity_poly.type
_entity_poly.pdbx_seq_one_letter_code
_entity_poly.pdbx_strand_id
1 'polypeptide(L)'
;MATLKLEHYRVLGLPGFPNNWYYIRWLMSYVLSWSLTLDGAVSILKFDHGKGKQGLSRPASVQRALSILEMEVEQINKGKYEHYMQKEIHEQPESLTTTMRGRLIRGGSCKAKTVLLGGLKDHLKTIRRSRRIVFIGCGTSYNAALAARPILEELSGIPVTMEIASDLLDRQGPIYREDTTVFVSQSGETADTLNALEYALENGALCVGITNTVGSAIARHTHCGVHINAGAEIGVASTKAYTSQIVVMAMLALAIGGDTISCQARRDAIIDGLFELPSKVREVLKLDQEMKDLAQLLIAEQSLLVFGRGYNYATALEGALKVKEVALMHSEGILAGEMKHGPLALVDENLPIVVIATRDACFSKQQSVIQQLNARKGRLIVMCSKGDATSVTVGGSCRVIEVPQVEDCLQPVINIVPLQLLAYHLTVLRGYNVDQPRNLAKSLCSSPDLSPSLSFRPKICSFNCSTALSLYSVVLHCGQRKSQNWNYPGAVASYAAELEEDEEDYVDERKGAAYTPPTKPKTGKAALPLKRDRTRSKRFLEIQKLRENKKEYDVNTAISLLKQMASTKFVESAEGHFRLNIDPKYNDQQLRATVIFAQGHWTDCEKFDEAKNAGADLVGGEDLIEQIKGGFMEFDKLIATPDMMPKVAQLGKLLGPRGLMPNPKAGTVTINLPQAIGEFKKGKVEYRADKTGIVHLSFGKADFPEEDLLVNLLAAVKSVEANKPKGARGIYWKTAHICSSMGPSIRLNIKEMLDSKLP
;
A
#
# COMPACT_ATOMS: atom_id res chain seq x y z
N MET A 1 -33.12 43.53 22.12
CA MET A 1 -33.64 42.29 22.76
C MET A 1 -34.59 41.62 21.77
N ALA A 2 -34.60 40.28 21.77
CA ALA A 2 -35.40 39.35 20.95
C ALA A 2 -34.79 38.88 19.60
N THR A 3 -33.83 37.96 19.73
CA THR A 3 -33.79 36.61 19.10
C THR A 3 -34.30 36.44 17.66
N LEU A 4 -33.35 36.39 16.73
CA LEU A 4 -33.46 35.69 15.44
C LEU A 4 -33.40 34.17 15.67
N LYS A 5 -34.49 33.48 15.32
CA LYS A 5 -34.56 32.02 15.23
C LYS A 5 -33.80 31.54 13.99
N LEU A 6 -32.88 30.60 14.20
CA LEU A 6 -32.21 29.83 13.17
C LEU A 6 -33.21 28.91 12.47
N GLU A 7 -33.33 29.03 11.15
CA GLU A 7 -34.04 28.08 10.30
C GLU A 7 -33.19 26.83 10.08
N HIS A 8 -33.77 25.68 10.37
CA HIS A 8 -33.23 24.36 10.08
C HIS A 8 -33.49 23.98 8.62
N TYR A 9 -32.46 23.62 7.87
CA TYR A 9 -32.62 22.90 6.61
C TYR A 9 -33.06 21.45 6.89
N ARG A 10 -34.31 21.14 6.52
CA ARG A 10 -34.90 19.79 6.46
C ARG A 10 -34.26 19.01 5.30
N VAL A 11 -33.65 17.86 5.58
CA VAL A 11 -33.54 16.80 4.58
C VAL A 11 -34.92 16.14 4.49
N LEU A 12 -35.51 16.17 3.30
CA LEU A 12 -36.81 15.56 3.00
C LEU A 12 -36.79 14.07 3.37
N GLY A 13 -37.54 13.72 4.41
CA GLY A 13 -37.74 12.36 4.86
C GLY A 13 -38.71 11.61 3.94
N LEU A 14 -38.31 10.40 3.54
CA LEU A 14 -39.26 9.37 3.13
C LEU A 14 -40.20 9.06 4.33
N PRO A 15 -41.52 8.93 4.12
CA PRO A 15 -42.46 8.75 5.22
C PRO A 15 -42.31 7.33 5.78
N GLY A 16 -41.82 7.19 7.02
CA GLY A 16 -41.81 5.91 7.74
C GLY A 16 -40.74 5.66 8.81
N PHE A 17 -39.75 6.54 9.01
CA PHE A 17 -38.66 6.29 9.97
C PHE A 17 -38.60 7.33 11.10
N PRO A 18 -38.52 6.92 12.39
CA PRO A 18 -38.48 7.84 13.53
C PRO A 18 -37.14 8.60 13.65
N ASN A 19 -37.22 9.83 14.18
CA ASN A 19 -36.10 10.76 14.41
C ASN A 19 -35.05 10.19 15.37
N ASN A 20 -33.92 9.69 14.82
CA ASN A 20 -32.58 9.52 15.43
C ASN A 20 -31.81 8.41 14.67
N TRP A 21 -31.49 8.66 13.39
CA TRP A 21 -30.63 7.77 12.62
C TRP A 21 -29.26 8.40 12.43
N TYR A 22 -28.22 7.70 12.89
CA TYR A 22 -26.82 8.05 12.68
C TYR A 22 -26.22 7.08 11.66
N TYR A 23 -25.61 7.61 10.60
CA TYR A 23 -24.90 6.80 9.60
C TYR A 23 -23.43 6.63 10.02
N ILE A 24 -22.99 5.38 10.19
CA ILE A 24 -21.58 5.02 10.35
C ILE A 24 -21.09 4.50 8.99
N ARG A 25 -20.21 5.26 8.33
CA ARG A 25 -19.51 4.82 7.11
C ARG A 25 -18.02 4.81 7.41
N TRP A 26 -17.40 3.63 7.36
CA TRP A 26 -15.95 3.41 7.56
C TRP A 26 -15.36 4.15 8.76
N LEU A 27 -16.00 4.03 9.92
CA LEU A 27 -15.39 4.32 11.22
C LEU A 27 -15.35 3.01 12.01
N MET A 28 -14.14 2.65 12.44
CA MET A 28 -13.76 1.38 13.07
C MET A 28 -14.79 0.73 13.99
N SER A 29 -14.76 -0.60 14.00
CA SER A 29 -15.45 -1.53 14.90
C SER A 29 -15.16 -1.28 16.38
N TYR A 30 -15.95 -0.46 17.06
CA TYR A 30 -16.01 -0.44 18.53
C TYR A 30 -17.43 -0.11 19.02
N VAL A 31 -17.90 -0.84 20.03
CA VAL A 31 -19.16 -0.56 20.74
C VAL A 31 -18.98 0.76 21.50
N LEU A 32 -19.79 1.76 21.16
CA LEU A 32 -19.70 3.12 21.68
C LEU A 32 -20.98 3.48 22.45
N SER A 33 -20.83 3.85 23.71
CA SER A 33 -21.84 4.58 24.48
C SER A 33 -21.55 6.08 24.33
N TRP A 34 -22.58 6.88 24.04
CA TRP A 34 -22.48 8.31 23.77
C TRP A 34 -23.42 9.09 24.70
N SER A 35 -22.97 10.25 25.18
CA SER A 35 -23.81 11.22 25.88
C SER A 35 -23.63 12.60 25.24
N LEU A 36 -24.73 13.24 24.85
CA LEU A 36 -24.72 14.62 24.37
C LEU A 36 -24.64 15.57 25.58
N THR A 37 -23.58 16.36 25.65
CA THR A 37 -23.49 17.49 26.56
C THR A 37 -24.20 18.71 25.97
N LEU A 38 -24.76 19.57 26.83
CA LEU A 38 -25.53 20.77 26.46
C LEU A 38 -24.77 21.74 25.53
N ASP A 39 -23.44 21.65 25.45
CA ASP A 39 -22.56 22.52 24.65
C ASP A 39 -22.31 22.02 23.21
N GLY A 40 -23.07 21.03 22.72
CA GLY A 40 -22.91 20.50 21.36
C GLY A 40 -21.62 19.69 21.13
N ALA A 41 -20.86 19.39 22.18
CA ALA A 41 -19.74 18.46 22.15
C ALA A 41 -20.23 17.01 22.33
N VAL A 42 -19.63 16.08 21.57
CA VAL A 42 -19.90 14.64 21.70
C VAL A 42 -18.73 14.00 22.43
N SER A 43 -19.01 13.43 23.61
CA SER A 43 -18.03 12.69 24.39
C SER A 43 -18.08 11.21 24.04
N ILE A 44 -16.99 10.69 23.47
CA ILE A 44 -16.81 9.26 23.25
C ILE A 44 -16.11 8.68 24.46
N LEU A 45 -16.78 7.76 25.16
CA LEU A 45 -16.19 7.02 26.26
C LEU A 45 -15.46 5.78 25.71
N LYS A 46 -14.13 5.79 25.75
CA LYS A 46 -13.33 4.61 25.42
C LYS A 46 -13.31 3.66 26.63
N PHE A 47 -13.93 2.49 26.49
CA PHE A 47 -13.79 1.40 27.46
C PHE A 47 -12.61 0.51 27.04
N ASP A 48 -11.47 0.63 27.72
CA ASP A 48 -10.37 -0.34 27.57
C ASP A 48 -10.76 -1.63 28.31
N HIS A 49 -11.38 -2.59 27.63
CA HIS A 49 -11.54 -3.94 28.14
C HIS A 49 -10.22 -4.70 28.04
N GLY A 50 -9.34 -4.42 29.00
CA GLY A 50 -8.00 -4.99 29.00
C GLY A 50 -7.31 -5.04 30.36
N LYS A 51 -8.05 -5.06 31.48
CA LYS A 51 -7.53 -5.47 32.81
C LYS A 51 -8.64 -6.08 33.66
N GLY A 52 -8.60 -7.39 33.82
CA GLY A 52 -9.35 -8.08 34.87
C GLY A 52 -8.65 -7.94 36.22
N LYS A 53 -9.46 -7.66 37.25
CA LYS A 53 -9.20 -7.60 38.70
C LYS A 53 -8.68 -6.26 39.27
N GLN A 54 -9.63 -5.61 39.97
CA GLN A 54 -9.53 -4.52 40.95
C GLN A 54 -8.93 -3.18 40.47
N GLY A 55 -9.84 -2.22 40.25
CA GLY A 55 -9.54 -0.80 40.06
C GLY A 55 -10.43 -0.19 38.99
N LEU A 56 -11.40 0.65 39.37
CA LEU A 56 -12.20 1.47 38.44
C LEU A 56 -11.25 2.36 37.61
N SER A 57 -10.92 1.99 36.39
CA SER A 57 -10.25 2.90 35.45
C SER A 57 -11.28 3.91 34.95
N ARG A 58 -11.12 5.19 35.32
CA ARG A 58 -11.92 6.28 34.73
C ARG A 58 -11.81 6.22 33.19
N PRO A 59 -12.93 6.25 32.44
CA PRO A 59 -12.86 6.33 30.98
C PRO A 59 -12.15 7.62 30.60
N ALA A 60 -11.16 7.53 29.71
CA ALA A 60 -10.55 8.72 29.12
C ALA A 60 -11.59 9.36 28.18
N SER A 61 -12.18 10.47 28.62
CA SER A 61 -13.08 11.27 27.78
C SER A 61 -12.24 12.01 26.75
N VAL A 62 -12.29 11.57 25.49
CA VAL A 62 -11.73 12.34 24.38
C VAL A 62 -12.87 13.18 23.81
N GLN A 63 -12.81 14.49 24.03
CA GLN A 63 -13.73 15.42 23.39
C GLN A 63 -13.34 15.54 21.91
N ARG A 64 -14.30 15.32 21.02
CA ARG A 64 -14.14 15.60 19.60
C ARG A 64 -15.11 16.71 19.21
N ALA A 65 -14.60 17.71 18.50
CA ALA A 65 -15.43 18.75 17.93
C ALA A 65 -16.30 18.14 16.81
N LEU A 66 -17.60 18.41 16.85
CA LEU A 66 -18.49 18.17 15.72
C LEU A 66 -18.18 19.22 14.65
N SER A 67 -17.59 18.81 13.54
CA SER A 67 -17.41 19.64 12.36
C SER A 67 -18.49 19.33 11.34
N ILE A 68 -19.19 20.36 10.85
CA ILE A 68 -20.08 20.23 9.71
C ILE A 68 -19.22 20.05 8.47
N LEU A 69 -19.45 18.98 7.71
CA LEU A 69 -18.77 18.78 6.43
C LEU A 69 -19.33 19.77 5.42
N GLU A 70 -18.46 20.60 4.84
CA GLU A 70 -18.81 21.56 3.79
C GLU A 70 -19.04 20.89 2.42
N MET A 71 -19.04 19.55 2.34
CA MET A 71 -19.25 18.84 1.09
C MET A 71 -20.74 18.77 0.74
N GLU A 72 -21.10 19.37 -0.39
CA GLU A 72 -22.45 19.30 -0.96
C GLU A 72 -22.65 18.00 -1.75
N VAL A 73 -23.84 17.42 -1.68
CA VAL A 73 -24.18 16.14 -2.37
C VAL A 73 -24.02 16.25 -3.89
N GLU A 74 -24.23 17.44 -4.45
CA GLU A 74 -24.06 17.71 -5.89
C GLU A 74 -22.63 17.47 -6.37
N GLN A 75 -21.63 17.64 -5.52
CA GLN A 75 -20.22 17.40 -5.86
C GLN A 75 -19.95 15.91 -6.16
N ILE A 76 -20.75 14.99 -5.62
CA ILE A 76 -20.59 13.54 -5.77
C ILE A 76 -21.44 12.98 -6.92
N ASN A 77 -22.43 13.73 -7.40
CA ASN A 77 -23.30 13.30 -8.51
C ASN A 77 -22.65 13.55 -9.87
N LYS A 78 -22.87 12.68 -10.87
CA LYS A 78 -22.34 12.86 -12.23
C LYS A 78 -22.89 14.10 -12.95
N GLY A 79 -24.07 14.57 -12.55
CA GLY A 79 -24.71 15.74 -13.13
C GLY A 79 -25.05 15.52 -14.60
N LYS A 80 -24.55 16.39 -15.48
CA LYS A 80 -24.81 16.38 -16.94
C LYS A 80 -23.83 15.51 -17.74
N TYR A 81 -22.86 14.88 -17.07
CA TYR A 81 -21.78 14.12 -17.72
C TYR A 81 -22.03 12.61 -17.62
N GLU A 82 -21.52 11.86 -18.58
CA GLU A 82 -21.67 10.39 -18.61
C GLU A 82 -20.71 9.71 -17.61
N HIS A 83 -19.50 10.26 -17.50
CA HIS A 83 -18.41 9.74 -16.68
C HIS A 83 -17.95 10.76 -15.63
N TYR A 84 -17.52 10.29 -14.47
CA TYR A 84 -16.90 11.13 -13.44
C TYR A 84 -15.63 11.80 -13.94
N MET A 85 -14.76 11.08 -14.66
CA MET A 85 -13.55 11.67 -15.22
C MET A 85 -13.87 12.83 -16.18
N GLN A 86 -14.92 12.69 -17.00
CA GLN A 86 -15.36 13.76 -17.91
C GLN A 86 -15.82 15.00 -17.13
N LYS A 87 -16.67 14.79 -16.10
CA LYS A 87 -17.11 15.85 -15.18
C LYS A 87 -15.91 16.58 -14.57
N GLU A 88 -14.99 15.82 -14.00
CA GLU A 88 -13.83 16.37 -13.28
C GLU A 88 -12.88 17.15 -14.19
N ILE A 89 -12.71 16.73 -15.45
CA ILE A 89 -11.94 17.49 -16.44
C ILE A 89 -12.60 18.85 -16.74
N HIS A 90 -13.93 18.87 -16.88
CA HIS A 90 -14.68 20.09 -17.22
C HIS A 90 -14.86 21.03 -16.02
N GLU A 91 -14.85 20.51 -14.79
CA GLU A 91 -14.91 21.29 -13.54
C GLU A 91 -13.57 21.98 -13.19
N GLN A 92 -12.50 21.73 -13.93
CA GLN A 92 -11.18 22.30 -13.64
C GLN A 92 -11.18 23.82 -13.46
N PRO A 93 -11.86 24.65 -14.30
CA PRO A 93 -11.94 26.09 -14.09
C PRO A 93 -12.52 26.50 -12.72
N GLU A 94 -13.56 25.79 -12.26
CA GLU A 94 -14.23 26.07 -10.99
C GLU A 94 -13.38 25.58 -9.81
N SER A 95 -12.77 24.40 -9.94
CA SER A 95 -11.86 23.85 -8.93
C SER A 95 -10.63 24.73 -8.72
N LEU A 96 -10.06 25.29 -9.80
CA LEU A 96 -8.94 26.24 -9.73
C LEU A 96 -9.36 27.55 -9.04
N THR A 97 -10.53 28.07 -9.38
CA THR A 97 -11.09 29.27 -8.73
C THR A 97 -11.28 29.05 -7.23
N THR A 98 -11.74 27.86 -6.84
CA THR A 98 -11.97 27.46 -5.45
C THR A 98 -10.66 27.23 -4.71
N THR A 99 -9.66 26.67 -5.39
CA THR A 99 -8.29 26.47 -4.88
C THR A 99 -7.60 27.79 -4.54
N MET A 100 -7.85 28.84 -5.33
CA MET A 100 -7.24 30.18 -5.14
C MET A 100 -8.05 31.08 -4.20
N ARG A 101 -9.29 30.71 -3.88
CA ARG A 101 -10.24 31.53 -3.11
C ARG A 101 -9.64 31.89 -1.74
N GLY A 102 -9.60 33.19 -1.43
CA GLY A 102 -9.11 33.71 -0.17
C GLY A 102 -7.59 33.61 0.04
N ARG A 103 -6.84 33.07 -0.93
CA ARG A 103 -5.37 32.91 -0.86
C ARG A 103 -4.62 33.93 -1.70
N LEU A 104 -5.19 34.32 -2.84
CA LEU A 104 -4.65 35.35 -3.72
C LEU A 104 -5.29 36.70 -3.43
N ILE A 105 -4.46 37.71 -3.18
CA ILE A 105 -4.89 39.09 -2.99
C ILE A 105 -4.48 39.88 -4.23
N ARG A 106 -5.48 40.24 -5.05
CA ARG A 106 -5.37 41.26 -6.10
C ARG A 106 -5.06 42.57 -5.39
N GLY A 107 -3.82 43.02 -5.43
CA GLY A 107 -3.41 44.30 -4.86
C GLY A 107 -4.33 45.43 -5.35
N GLY A 108 -4.71 46.35 -4.46
CA GLY A 108 -5.37 47.61 -4.84
C GLY A 108 -4.35 48.70 -5.14
N SER A 109 -4.78 49.92 -5.49
CA SER A 109 -3.90 51.06 -5.82
C SER A 109 -2.80 51.38 -4.78
N CYS A 110 -2.92 50.86 -3.55
CA CYS A 110 -1.94 51.06 -2.48
C CYS A 110 -1.49 49.75 -1.77
N LYS A 111 -1.86 48.56 -2.26
CA LYS A 111 -1.49 47.27 -1.64
C LYS A 111 -0.80 46.37 -2.65
N ALA A 112 0.37 45.84 -2.29
CA ALA A 112 1.09 44.88 -3.12
C ALA A 112 0.31 43.58 -3.28
N LYS A 113 0.44 42.94 -4.46
CA LYS A 113 -0.11 41.60 -4.70
C LYS A 113 0.56 40.62 -3.73
N THR A 114 -0.25 39.82 -3.04
CA THR A 114 0.25 38.94 -1.97
C THR A 114 -0.46 37.60 -2.01
N VAL A 115 0.26 36.55 -1.64
CA VAL A 115 -0.26 35.19 -1.46
C VAL A 115 -0.25 34.85 0.03
N LEU A 116 -1.40 34.46 0.58
CA LEU A 116 -1.55 34.07 1.97
C LEU A 116 -2.04 32.62 2.05
N LEU A 117 -1.17 31.73 2.57
CA LEU A 117 -1.52 30.35 2.87
C LEU A 117 -1.69 30.20 4.38
N GLY A 118 -2.95 30.28 4.84
CA GLY A 118 -3.29 30.28 6.26
C GLY A 118 -2.68 29.11 7.04
N GLY A 119 -2.74 27.90 6.48
CA GLY A 119 -2.18 26.70 7.10
C GLY A 119 -0.65 26.64 7.20
N LEU A 120 0.06 27.58 6.56
CA LEU A 120 1.53 27.66 6.62
C LEU A 120 2.05 28.90 7.33
N LYS A 121 1.17 29.84 7.72
CA LYS A 121 1.55 31.16 8.24
C LYS A 121 2.59 31.08 9.38
N ASP A 122 2.40 30.15 10.30
CA ASP A 122 3.26 30.00 11.47
C ASP A 122 4.60 29.31 11.16
N HIS A 123 4.67 28.56 10.05
CA HIS A 123 5.83 27.75 9.66
C HIS A 123 6.62 28.32 8.46
N LEU A 124 6.10 29.32 7.74
CA LEU A 124 6.76 29.92 6.58
C LEU A 124 8.19 30.41 6.88
N LYS A 125 8.42 30.98 8.06
CA LYS A 125 9.75 31.43 8.49
C LYS A 125 10.73 30.26 8.66
N THR A 126 10.24 29.11 9.11
CA THR A 126 11.05 27.89 9.25
C THR A 126 11.34 27.26 7.89
N ILE A 127 10.34 27.21 7.01
CA ILE A 127 10.51 26.71 5.64
C ILE A 127 11.58 27.51 4.89
N ARG A 128 11.55 28.84 5.00
CA ARG A 128 12.56 29.73 4.39
C ARG A 128 13.99 29.53 4.92
N ARG A 129 14.14 28.99 6.14
CA ARG A 129 15.45 28.68 6.74
C ARG A 129 15.92 27.26 6.46
N SER A 130 15.09 26.45 5.80
CA SER A 130 15.44 25.07 5.47
C SER A 130 16.52 25.04 4.40
N ARG A 131 17.46 24.10 4.51
CA ARG A 131 18.55 23.98 3.52
C ARG A 131 18.11 23.27 2.24
N ARG A 132 17.05 22.48 2.33
CA ARG A 132 16.54 21.67 1.22
C ARG A 132 15.04 21.43 1.42
N ILE A 133 14.32 21.44 0.31
CA ILE A 133 12.92 21.02 0.25
C ILE A 133 12.85 19.68 -0.47
N VAL A 134 12.20 18.70 0.13
CA VAL A 134 12.04 17.35 -0.45
C VAL A 134 10.57 17.12 -0.75
N PHE A 135 10.21 16.98 -2.02
CA PHE A 135 8.87 16.59 -2.43
C PHE A 135 8.75 15.08 -2.44
N ILE A 136 7.72 14.58 -1.76
CA ILE A 136 7.41 13.16 -1.64
C ILE A 136 5.98 12.94 -2.13
N GLY A 137 5.81 12.06 -3.11
CA GLY A 137 4.51 11.71 -3.68
C GLY A 137 4.58 10.43 -4.51
N CYS A 138 3.41 9.98 -4.98
CA CYS A 138 3.30 8.81 -5.86
C CYS A 138 2.49 9.16 -7.12
N GLY A 139 2.83 8.54 -8.24
CA GLY A 139 2.09 8.66 -9.51
C GLY A 139 1.84 10.10 -9.95
N THR A 140 0.58 10.44 -10.26
CA THR A 140 0.17 11.80 -10.65
C THR A 140 0.57 12.88 -9.63
N SER A 141 0.55 12.59 -8.32
CA SER A 141 0.95 13.57 -7.30
C SER A 141 2.47 13.86 -7.33
N TYR A 142 3.28 12.85 -7.69
CA TYR A 142 4.72 13.04 -7.93
C TYR A 142 4.96 13.89 -9.19
N ASN A 143 4.22 13.62 -10.28
CA ASN A 143 4.30 14.42 -11.50
C ASN A 143 3.91 15.89 -11.27
N ALA A 144 2.90 16.15 -10.43
CA ALA A 144 2.51 17.52 -10.07
C ALA A 144 3.67 18.26 -9.37
N ALA A 145 4.34 17.58 -8.45
CA ALA A 145 5.46 18.16 -7.72
C ALA A 145 6.68 18.38 -8.64
N LEU A 146 6.90 17.49 -9.61
CA LEU A 146 7.92 17.67 -10.64
C LEU A 146 7.66 18.91 -11.50
N ALA A 147 6.40 19.20 -11.83
CA ALA A 147 6.02 20.42 -12.56
C ALA A 147 6.31 21.69 -11.76
N ALA A 148 6.14 21.65 -10.44
CA ALA A 148 6.36 22.79 -9.55
C ALA A 148 7.82 22.97 -9.11
N ARG A 149 8.69 21.99 -9.34
CA ARG A 149 10.10 22.04 -8.95
C ARG A 149 10.83 23.29 -9.45
N PRO A 150 10.81 23.64 -10.76
CA PRO A 150 11.66 24.72 -11.26
C PRO A 150 11.24 26.09 -10.72
N ILE A 151 9.93 26.34 -10.56
CA ILE A 151 9.43 27.60 -9.99
C ILE A 151 9.78 27.73 -8.51
N LEU A 152 9.77 26.62 -7.76
CA LEU A 152 10.17 26.65 -6.36
C LEU A 152 11.67 26.93 -6.23
N GLU A 153 12.51 26.29 -7.04
CA GLU A 153 13.96 26.58 -7.11
C GLU A 153 14.22 28.04 -7.51
N GLU A 154 13.51 28.55 -8.53
CA GLU A 154 13.62 29.93 -9.04
C GLU A 154 13.26 30.98 -7.97
N LEU A 155 12.12 30.82 -7.28
CA LEU A 155 11.61 31.84 -6.37
C LEU A 155 12.16 31.73 -4.94
N SER A 156 12.46 30.51 -4.47
CA SER A 156 12.97 30.30 -3.11
C SER A 156 14.49 30.33 -3.02
N GLY A 157 15.20 29.96 -4.10
CA GLY A 157 16.64 29.72 -4.07
C GLY A 157 17.07 28.51 -3.25
N ILE A 158 16.11 27.71 -2.75
CA ILE A 158 16.37 26.51 -1.95
C ILE A 158 16.45 25.29 -2.88
N PRO A 159 17.46 24.41 -2.74
CA PRO A 159 17.51 23.15 -3.47
C PRO A 159 16.26 22.29 -3.25
N VAL A 160 15.67 21.83 -4.36
CA VAL A 160 14.47 20.97 -4.34
C VAL A 160 14.85 19.57 -4.80
N THR A 161 14.55 18.57 -3.98
CA THR A 161 14.75 17.15 -4.28
C THR A 161 13.40 16.48 -4.49
N MET A 162 13.33 15.58 -5.47
CA MET A 162 12.12 14.83 -5.82
C MET A 162 12.31 13.38 -5.40
N GLU A 163 11.35 12.82 -4.68
CA GLU A 163 11.42 11.46 -4.16
C GLU A 163 10.09 10.73 -4.37
N ILE A 164 10.17 9.51 -4.90
CA ILE A 164 9.03 8.60 -4.93
C ILE A 164 8.95 7.93 -3.56
N ALA A 165 7.77 7.94 -2.94
CA ALA A 165 7.62 7.53 -1.54
C ALA A 165 8.08 6.09 -1.26
N SER A 166 7.80 5.15 -2.16
CA SER A 166 8.23 3.75 -2.04
C SER A 166 9.76 3.61 -2.10
N ASP A 167 10.41 4.23 -3.09
CA ASP A 167 11.86 4.15 -3.28
C ASP A 167 12.63 4.79 -2.11
N LEU A 168 12.12 5.92 -1.60
CA LEU A 168 12.68 6.59 -0.42
C LEU A 168 12.73 5.67 0.81
N LEU A 169 11.67 4.88 1.02
CA LEU A 169 11.59 3.92 2.12
C LEU A 169 12.52 2.73 1.92
N ASP A 170 12.52 2.17 0.71
CA ASP A 170 13.33 0.99 0.36
C ASP A 170 14.83 1.28 0.52
N ARG A 171 15.29 2.45 0.06
CA ARG A 171 16.70 2.84 0.16
C ARG A 171 17.07 3.48 1.50
N GLN A 172 16.09 3.72 2.38
CA GLN A 172 16.22 4.51 3.61
C GLN A 172 16.95 5.83 3.34
N GLY A 173 16.38 6.65 2.45
CA GLY A 173 17.02 7.88 2.00
C GLY A 173 17.30 8.87 3.16
N PRO A 174 18.40 9.63 3.10
CA PRO A 174 18.77 10.54 4.19
C PRO A 174 17.83 11.76 4.22
N ILE A 175 17.09 11.88 5.32
CA ILE A 175 16.29 13.05 5.68
C ILE A 175 16.90 13.68 6.93
N TYR A 176 17.11 14.98 6.90
CA TYR A 176 17.73 15.73 7.99
C TYR A 176 16.72 16.63 8.69
N ARG A 177 17.03 17.01 9.93
CA ARG A 177 16.22 17.93 10.73
C ARG A 177 16.04 19.32 10.09
N GLU A 178 16.99 19.73 9.25
CA GLU A 178 16.98 21.02 8.56
C GLU A 178 16.23 20.99 7.22
N ASP A 179 15.70 19.82 6.84
CA ASP A 179 14.89 19.66 5.63
C ASP A 179 13.43 20.01 5.90
N THR A 180 12.78 20.59 4.89
CA THR A 180 11.32 20.63 4.80
C THR A 180 10.86 19.54 3.84
N THR A 181 10.06 18.60 4.31
CA THR A 181 9.48 17.52 3.52
C THR A 181 8.04 17.85 3.16
N VAL A 182 7.71 17.88 1.87
CA VAL A 182 6.38 18.22 1.37
C VAL A 182 5.73 16.96 0.80
N PHE A 183 4.67 16.51 1.45
CA PHE A 183 3.90 15.32 1.08
C PHE A 183 2.73 15.73 0.20
N VAL A 184 2.70 15.25 -1.03
CA VAL A 184 1.62 15.54 -2.00
C VAL A 184 0.77 14.30 -2.18
N SER A 185 -0.50 14.37 -1.76
CA SER A 185 -1.45 13.26 -1.91
C SER A 185 -2.86 13.77 -2.03
N GLN A 186 -3.59 13.36 -3.08
CA GLN A 186 -5.00 13.71 -3.24
C GLN A 186 -5.84 13.16 -2.08
N SER A 187 -5.75 11.85 -1.80
CA SER A 187 -6.54 11.18 -0.76
C SER A 187 -6.06 11.48 0.66
N GLY A 188 -4.75 11.75 0.82
CA GLY A 188 -4.12 11.88 2.14
C GLY A 188 -4.01 10.56 2.91
N GLU A 189 -4.25 9.41 2.25
CA GLU A 189 -4.29 8.06 2.84
C GLU A 189 -3.37 7.06 2.11
N THR A 190 -2.62 7.50 1.09
CA THR A 190 -1.69 6.64 0.33
C THR A 190 -0.65 6.02 1.27
N ALA A 191 -0.61 4.68 1.34
CA ALA A 191 0.19 3.96 2.33
C ALA A 191 1.69 4.32 2.29
N ASP A 192 2.32 4.28 1.12
CA ASP A 192 3.76 4.58 1.00
C ASP A 192 4.08 6.03 1.38
N THR A 193 3.20 6.97 1.02
CA THR A 193 3.37 8.39 1.38
C THR A 193 3.15 8.62 2.88
N LEU A 194 2.25 7.87 3.52
CA LEU A 194 2.04 7.93 4.97
C LEU A 194 3.23 7.31 5.72
N ASN A 195 3.75 6.18 5.26
CA ASN A 195 4.95 5.56 5.83
C ASN A 195 6.18 6.47 5.67
N ALA A 196 6.33 7.14 4.51
CA ALA A 196 7.38 8.12 4.28
C ALA A 196 7.23 9.37 5.19
N LEU A 197 5.99 9.74 5.53
CA LEU A 197 5.71 10.81 6.50
C LEU A 197 6.16 10.41 7.90
N GLU A 198 5.82 9.21 8.35
CA GLU A 198 6.29 8.68 9.64
C GLU A 198 7.83 8.66 9.70
N TYR A 199 8.48 8.17 8.63
CA TYR A 199 9.93 8.16 8.51
C TYR A 199 10.55 9.58 8.56
N ALA A 200 9.95 10.57 7.90
CA ALA A 200 10.44 11.94 7.95
C ALA A 200 10.26 12.60 9.34
N LEU A 201 9.16 12.27 10.02
CA LEU A 201 8.90 12.73 11.39
C LEU A 201 9.90 12.14 12.38
N GLU A 202 10.23 10.85 12.26
CA GLU A 202 11.24 10.19 13.09
C GLU A 202 12.63 10.83 12.93
N ASN A 203 12.97 11.26 11.71
CA ASN A 203 14.20 11.99 11.40
C ASN A 203 14.16 13.48 11.80
N GLY A 204 13.01 13.97 12.28
CA GLY A 204 12.83 15.31 12.82
C GLY A 204 12.72 16.42 11.78
N ALA A 205 12.39 16.10 10.53
CA ALA A 205 12.18 17.08 9.46
C ALA A 205 10.84 17.82 9.61
N LEU A 206 10.77 19.06 9.08
CA LEU A 206 9.51 19.80 9.03
C LEU A 206 8.62 19.22 7.92
N CYS A 207 7.61 18.45 8.33
CA CYS A 207 6.65 17.84 7.42
C CYS A 207 5.46 18.76 7.08
N VAL A 208 5.22 18.98 5.79
CA VAL A 208 4.14 19.78 5.20
C VAL A 208 3.21 18.90 4.36
N GLY A 209 1.90 18.93 4.59
CA GLY A 209 0.91 18.15 3.84
C GLY A 209 0.15 18.97 2.80
N ILE A 210 0.19 18.57 1.53
CA ILE A 210 -0.68 19.11 0.46
C ILE A 210 -1.72 18.04 0.11
N THR A 211 -2.96 18.24 0.56
CA THR A 211 -4.02 17.22 0.50
C THR A 211 -5.36 17.74 0.01
N ASN A 212 -6.19 16.87 -0.59
CA ASN A 212 -7.56 17.20 -0.99
C ASN A 212 -8.63 16.66 -0.04
N THR A 213 -8.27 15.88 0.98
CA THR A 213 -9.23 15.31 1.93
C THR A 213 -8.97 15.89 3.32
N VAL A 214 -9.95 16.65 3.81
CA VAL A 214 -9.92 17.23 5.16
C VAL A 214 -9.94 16.10 6.20
N GLY A 215 -9.04 16.19 7.18
CA GLY A 215 -8.94 15.19 8.25
C GLY A 215 -8.30 13.85 7.85
N SER A 216 -7.72 13.75 6.66
CA SER A 216 -6.93 12.59 6.23
C SER A 216 -5.74 12.31 7.16
N ALA A 217 -5.21 11.09 7.12
CA ALA A 217 -4.06 10.68 7.93
C ALA A 217 -2.86 11.61 7.71
N ILE A 218 -2.49 11.91 6.46
CA ILE A 218 -1.39 12.83 6.15
C ILE A 218 -1.68 14.22 6.73
N ALA A 219 -2.88 14.77 6.50
CA ALA A 219 -3.23 16.11 6.99
C ALA A 219 -3.18 16.23 8.52
N ARG A 220 -3.46 15.15 9.25
CA ARG A 220 -3.43 15.13 10.72
C ARG A 220 -2.03 14.96 11.31
N HIS A 221 -1.15 14.22 10.64
CA HIS A 221 0.19 13.91 11.16
C HIS A 221 1.24 14.92 10.72
N THR A 222 1.01 15.68 9.66
CA THR A 222 1.90 16.78 9.25
C THR A 222 1.83 17.97 10.20
N HIS A 223 2.94 18.70 10.38
CA HIS A 223 3.00 19.88 11.26
C HIS A 223 2.14 21.03 10.74
N CYS A 224 2.15 21.22 9.42
CA CYS A 224 1.38 22.22 8.73
C CYS A 224 0.96 21.69 7.35
N GLY A 225 0.02 22.35 6.70
CA GLY A 225 -0.48 21.86 5.43
C GLY A 225 -1.36 22.83 4.68
N VAL A 226 -1.61 22.50 3.42
CA VAL A 226 -2.51 23.23 2.54
C VAL A 226 -3.52 22.26 1.98
N HIS A 227 -4.79 22.50 2.31
CA HIS A 227 -5.89 21.79 1.67
C HIS A 227 -6.08 22.36 0.25
N ILE A 228 -6.00 21.55 -0.80
CA ILE A 228 -6.09 22.08 -2.17
C ILE A 228 -7.49 22.62 -2.51
N ASN A 229 -8.54 22.05 -1.92
CA ASN A 229 -9.94 22.44 -2.12
C ASN A 229 -10.43 22.32 -3.58
N ALA A 230 -10.12 21.19 -4.23
CA ALA A 230 -10.58 20.89 -5.58
C ALA A 230 -11.99 20.24 -5.62
N GLY A 231 -12.58 20.01 -4.44
CA GLY A 231 -13.81 19.23 -4.26
C GLY A 231 -13.57 17.73 -4.34
N ALA A 232 -14.62 16.93 -4.15
CA ALA A 232 -14.53 15.48 -4.25
C ALA A 232 -14.12 15.05 -5.67
N GLU A 233 -13.11 14.19 -5.75
CA GLU A 233 -12.70 13.52 -6.98
C GLU A 233 -13.14 12.06 -6.80
N ILE A 234 -13.88 11.50 -7.75
CA ILE A 234 -14.44 10.15 -7.75
C ILE A 234 -13.78 9.28 -8.84
N GLY A 235 -13.40 9.85 -9.97
CA GLY A 235 -12.67 9.15 -11.04
C GLY A 235 -11.37 8.55 -10.52
N VAL A 236 -11.02 7.33 -10.96
CA VAL A 236 -9.78 6.67 -10.51
C VAL A 236 -8.54 7.43 -10.97
N ALA A 237 -8.53 7.90 -12.23
CA ALA A 237 -7.46 8.73 -12.75
C ALA A 237 -7.60 10.18 -12.28
N SER A 238 -6.61 10.70 -11.54
CA SER A 238 -6.62 12.09 -11.07
C SER A 238 -6.52 13.09 -12.23
N THR A 239 -7.34 14.15 -12.15
CA THR A 239 -7.43 15.20 -13.17
C THR A 239 -7.38 16.58 -12.53
N LYS A 240 -8.49 17.04 -11.92
CA LYS A 240 -8.57 18.33 -11.22
C LYS A 240 -7.65 18.39 -10.00
N ALA A 241 -7.40 17.25 -9.34
CA ALA A 241 -6.43 17.22 -8.24
C ALA A 241 -5.01 17.59 -8.72
N TYR A 242 -4.58 17.11 -9.89
CA TYR A 242 -3.25 17.40 -10.44
C TYR A 242 -3.08 18.89 -10.72
N THR A 243 -4.03 19.52 -11.40
CA THR A 243 -3.96 20.93 -11.76
C THR A 243 -4.06 21.84 -10.53
N SER A 244 -4.94 21.52 -9.58
CA SER A 244 -5.00 22.22 -8.28
C SER A 244 -3.74 22.05 -7.45
N GLN A 245 -3.09 20.88 -7.46
CA GLN A 245 -1.82 20.65 -6.74
C GLN A 245 -0.72 21.57 -7.29
N ILE A 246 -0.56 21.67 -8.61
CA ILE A 246 0.43 22.56 -9.24
C ILE A 246 0.18 24.01 -8.83
N VAL A 247 -1.07 24.48 -8.86
CA VAL A 247 -1.41 25.86 -8.45
C VAL A 247 -1.11 26.11 -6.97
N VAL A 248 -1.38 25.15 -6.09
CA VAL A 248 -1.03 25.27 -4.67
C VAL A 248 0.48 25.31 -4.46
N MET A 249 1.26 24.51 -5.18
CA MET A 249 2.71 24.53 -5.09
C MET A 249 3.32 25.79 -5.70
N ALA A 250 2.72 26.35 -6.76
CA ALA A 250 3.09 27.68 -7.27
C ALA A 250 2.81 28.78 -6.24
N MET A 251 1.65 28.73 -5.56
CA MET A 251 1.35 29.64 -4.44
C MET A 251 2.30 29.46 -3.26
N LEU A 252 2.74 28.23 -2.98
CA LEU A 252 3.76 27.95 -1.98
C LEU A 252 5.09 28.61 -2.35
N ALA A 253 5.53 28.48 -3.60
CA ALA A 253 6.72 29.15 -4.10
C ALA A 253 6.63 30.68 -4.00
N LEU A 254 5.48 31.27 -4.36
CA LEU A 254 5.21 32.70 -4.24
C LEU A 254 5.19 33.20 -2.79
N ALA A 255 4.77 32.36 -1.84
CA ALA A 255 4.77 32.68 -0.41
C ALA A 255 6.19 32.61 0.17
N ILE A 256 6.99 31.62 -0.23
CA ILE A 256 8.38 31.46 0.22
C ILE A 256 9.26 32.59 -0.35
N GLY A 257 9.17 32.88 -1.65
CA GLY A 257 9.89 33.97 -2.33
C GLY A 257 9.35 35.38 -2.02
N GLY A 258 8.55 35.50 -0.96
CA GLY A 258 7.79 36.69 -0.58
C GLY A 258 8.59 37.95 -0.32
N ASP A 259 9.81 37.79 0.19
CA ASP A 259 10.62 38.86 0.76
C ASP A 259 11.73 39.32 -0.20
N THR A 260 11.88 38.65 -1.34
CA THR A 260 12.95 38.89 -2.30
C THR A 260 12.54 39.96 -3.31
N ILE A 261 13.12 41.15 -3.22
CA ILE A 261 12.80 42.31 -4.08
C ILE A 261 13.06 42.01 -5.56
N SER A 262 14.14 41.29 -5.89
CA SER A 262 14.50 40.95 -7.28
C SER A 262 13.47 40.08 -7.98
N CYS A 263 12.69 39.29 -7.23
CA CYS A 263 11.66 38.42 -7.78
C CYS A 263 10.30 39.10 -7.92
N GLN A 264 10.15 40.37 -7.52
CA GLN A 264 8.84 41.03 -7.42
C GLN A 264 8.09 41.09 -8.76
N ALA A 265 8.75 41.52 -9.84
CA ALA A 265 8.13 41.60 -11.17
C ALA A 265 7.66 40.22 -11.67
N ARG A 266 8.49 39.20 -11.47
CA ARG A 266 8.18 37.81 -11.82
C ARG A 266 7.00 37.28 -11.00
N ARG A 267 6.97 37.56 -9.69
CA ARG A 267 5.85 37.18 -8.81
C ARG A 267 4.55 37.84 -9.24
N ASP A 268 4.60 39.13 -9.57
CA ASP A 268 3.41 39.87 -10.00
C ASP A 268 2.84 39.32 -11.31
N ALA A 269 3.71 38.94 -12.26
CA ALA A 269 3.32 38.29 -13.52
C ALA A 269 2.66 36.92 -13.27
N ILE A 270 3.24 36.09 -12.40
CA ILE A 270 2.67 34.78 -12.04
C ILE A 270 1.31 34.96 -11.35
N ILE A 271 1.18 35.94 -10.43
CA ILE A 271 -0.09 36.21 -9.75
C ILE A 271 -1.17 36.64 -10.76
N ASP A 272 -0.85 37.49 -11.72
CA ASP A 272 -1.78 37.86 -12.79
C ASP A 272 -2.18 36.65 -13.64
N GLY A 273 -1.20 35.82 -14.01
CA GLY A 273 -1.43 34.56 -14.72
C GLY A 273 -2.36 33.61 -13.96
N LEU A 274 -2.21 33.50 -12.63
CA LEU A 274 -3.10 32.69 -11.78
C LEU A 274 -4.55 33.19 -11.83
N PHE A 275 -4.78 34.50 -11.85
CA PHE A 275 -6.13 35.04 -11.98
C PHE A 275 -6.76 34.79 -13.35
N GLU A 276 -5.96 34.76 -14.42
CA GLU A 276 -6.42 34.48 -15.78
C GLU A 276 -6.60 32.98 -16.05
N LEU A 277 -5.91 32.13 -15.29
CA LEU A 277 -5.81 30.69 -15.51
C LEU A 277 -7.18 29.98 -15.67
N PRO A 278 -8.21 30.22 -14.84
CA PRO A 278 -9.52 29.58 -15.02
C PRO A 278 -10.18 29.94 -16.36
N SER A 279 -9.99 31.16 -16.84
CA SER A 279 -10.53 31.61 -18.14
C SER A 279 -9.82 30.89 -19.29
N LYS A 280 -8.49 30.76 -19.21
CA LYS A 280 -7.68 30.04 -20.20
C LYS A 280 -7.98 28.54 -20.22
N VAL A 281 -8.25 27.91 -19.08
CA VAL A 281 -8.68 26.50 -19.06
C VAL A 281 -10.04 26.33 -19.75
N ARG A 282 -11.00 27.25 -19.55
CA ARG A 282 -12.28 27.21 -20.31
C ARG A 282 -12.08 27.34 -21.81
N GLU A 283 -11.09 28.12 -22.23
CA GLU A 283 -10.72 28.26 -23.64
C GLU A 283 -10.17 26.95 -24.21
N VAL A 284 -9.31 26.24 -23.47
CA VAL A 284 -8.76 24.94 -23.86
C VAL A 284 -9.81 23.84 -23.91
N LEU A 285 -10.78 23.84 -22.99
CA LEU A 285 -11.87 22.86 -22.99
C LEU A 285 -12.71 22.90 -24.27
N LYS A 286 -12.68 24.01 -25.03
CA LYS A 286 -13.34 24.08 -26.35
C LYS A 286 -12.69 23.19 -27.41
N LEU A 287 -11.46 22.73 -27.17
CA LEU A 287 -10.72 21.80 -28.06
C LEU A 287 -11.21 20.34 -27.92
N ASP A 288 -12.25 20.08 -27.12
CA ASP A 288 -12.80 18.73 -26.89
C ASP A 288 -13.10 17.97 -28.18
N GLN A 289 -13.77 18.62 -29.14
CA GLN A 289 -14.10 17.99 -30.43
C GLN A 289 -12.85 17.68 -31.26
N GLU A 290 -11.85 18.57 -31.25
CA GLU A 290 -10.59 18.35 -31.97
C GLU A 290 -9.79 17.19 -31.37
N MET A 291 -9.83 17.03 -30.04
CA MET A 291 -9.21 15.90 -29.34
C MET A 291 -9.95 14.59 -29.62
N LYS A 292 -11.28 14.64 -29.78
CA LYS A 292 -12.08 13.48 -30.20
C LYS A 292 -11.72 13.03 -31.61
N ASP A 293 -11.56 13.96 -32.54
CA ASP A 293 -11.14 13.65 -33.91
C ASP A 293 -9.71 13.07 -33.94
N LEU A 294 -8.82 13.61 -33.10
CA LEU A 294 -7.48 13.07 -32.93
C LEU A 294 -7.51 11.64 -32.34
N ALA A 295 -8.37 11.40 -31.35
CA ALA A 295 -8.52 10.07 -30.75
C ALA A 295 -8.99 9.03 -31.78
N GLN A 296 -9.88 9.41 -32.71
CA GLN A 296 -10.30 8.53 -33.80
C GLN A 296 -9.13 8.13 -34.71
N LEU A 297 -8.20 9.06 -34.97
CA LEU A 297 -7.00 8.80 -35.77
C LEU A 297 -5.96 7.92 -35.07
N LEU A 298 -6.02 7.82 -33.74
CA LEU A 298 -5.05 7.11 -32.89
C LEU A 298 -5.61 5.80 -32.31
N ILE A 299 -6.88 5.47 -32.58
CA ILE A 299 -7.54 4.31 -31.97
C ILE A 299 -6.83 3.00 -32.28
N ALA A 300 -6.33 2.84 -33.51
CA ALA A 300 -5.67 1.63 -34.01
C ALA A 300 -4.23 1.47 -33.50
N GLU A 301 -3.63 2.53 -32.96
CA GLU A 301 -2.23 2.53 -32.56
C GLU A 301 -2.04 1.81 -31.22
N GLN A 302 -0.92 1.11 -31.06
CA GLN A 302 -0.62 0.40 -29.80
C GLN A 302 0.25 1.21 -28.86
N SER A 303 1.07 2.10 -29.43
CA SER A 303 2.08 2.85 -28.70
C SER A 303 1.98 4.35 -29.01
N LEU A 304 2.33 5.19 -28.03
CA LEU A 304 2.32 6.65 -28.15
C LEU A 304 3.51 7.24 -27.38
N LEU A 305 4.36 8.02 -28.05
CA LEU A 305 5.44 8.75 -27.39
C LEU A 305 5.04 10.20 -27.14
N VAL A 306 5.35 10.72 -25.96
CA VAL A 306 5.09 12.12 -25.59
C VAL A 306 6.40 12.78 -25.19
N PHE A 307 6.83 13.79 -25.93
CA PHE A 307 8.04 14.56 -25.66
C PHE A 307 7.73 15.89 -24.98
N GLY A 308 8.45 16.16 -23.89
CA GLY A 308 8.39 17.42 -23.15
C GLY A 308 9.78 17.86 -22.71
N ARG A 309 9.94 19.15 -22.38
CA ARG A 309 11.18 19.73 -21.86
C ARG A 309 10.87 20.84 -20.87
N GLY A 310 11.75 21.05 -19.89
CA GLY A 310 11.56 22.07 -18.86
C GLY A 310 10.28 21.80 -18.07
N TYR A 311 9.45 22.83 -17.90
CA TYR A 311 8.15 22.73 -17.24
C TYR A 311 7.23 21.67 -17.87
N ASN A 312 7.33 21.46 -19.19
CA ASN A 312 6.48 20.53 -19.93
C ASN A 312 6.94 19.06 -19.83
N TYR A 313 8.07 18.76 -19.19
CA TYR A 313 8.48 17.38 -18.98
C TYR A 313 7.50 16.64 -18.06
N ALA A 314 7.06 17.27 -16.97
CA ALA A 314 6.04 16.72 -16.10
C ALA A 314 4.70 16.49 -16.82
N THR A 315 4.31 17.41 -17.70
CA THR A 315 3.12 17.27 -18.56
C THR A 315 3.22 16.06 -19.48
N ALA A 316 4.39 15.81 -20.08
CA ALA A 316 4.61 14.66 -20.95
C ALA A 316 4.49 13.33 -20.17
N LEU A 317 5.07 13.26 -18.97
CA LEU A 317 4.94 12.10 -18.08
C LEU A 317 3.49 11.87 -17.65
N GLU A 318 2.78 12.93 -17.27
CA GLU A 318 1.39 12.83 -16.81
C GLU A 318 0.44 12.45 -17.95
N GLY A 319 0.59 13.07 -19.14
CA GLY A 319 -0.20 12.72 -20.31
C GLY A 319 0.01 11.26 -20.72
N ALA A 320 1.26 10.80 -20.72
CA ALA A 320 1.57 9.40 -20.95
C ALA A 320 0.97 8.50 -19.86
N LEU A 321 1.02 8.89 -18.59
CA LEU A 321 0.40 8.13 -17.50
C LEU A 321 -1.12 8.00 -17.66
N LYS A 322 -1.83 9.09 -18.01
CA LYS A 322 -3.28 9.04 -18.25
C LYS A 322 -3.65 8.09 -19.38
N VAL A 323 -2.98 8.19 -20.52
CA VAL A 323 -3.24 7.30 -21.66
C VAL A 323 -2.99 5.83 -21.28
N LYS A 324 -1.96 5.56 -20.47
CA LYS A 324 -1.63 4.21 -19.98
C LYS A 324 -2.69 3.67 -19.02
N GLU A 325 -3.13 4.50 -18.07
CA GLU A 325 -4.10 4.12 -17.03
C GLU A 325 -5.49 3.83 -17.60
N VAL A 326 -6.01 4.72 -18.46
CA VAL A 326 -7.41 4.61 -18.92
C VAL A 326 -7.53 3.90 -20.27
N ALA A 327 -6.71 4.25 -21.26
CA ALA A 327 -6.85 3.71 -22.62
C ALA A 327 -6.11 2.37 -22.84
N LEU A 328 -5.33 1.93 -21.85
CA LEU A 328 -4.48 0.73 -21.89
C LEU A 328 -3.57 0.69 -23.13
N MET A 329 -3.18 1.86 -23.64
CA MET A 329 -2.22 2.03 -24.72
C MET A 329 -0.82 2.18 -24.12
N HIS A 330 0.19 1.63 -24.77
CA HIS A 330 1.56 1.82 -24.30
C HIS A 330 2.01 3.26 -24.57
N SER A 331 1.94 4.10 -23.55
CA SER A 331 2.40 5.48 -23.64
C SER A 331 3.61 5.76 -22.76
N GLU A 332 4.57 6.50 -23.31
CA GLU A 332 5.82 6.86 -22.62
C GLU A 332 6.09 8.36 -22.74
N GLY A 333 6.37 9.00 -21.59
CA GLY A 333 6.76 10.40 -21.52
C GLY A 333 8.29 10.51 -21.50
N ILE A 334 8.87 11.19 -22.48
CA ILE A 334 10.32 11.25 -22.68
C ILE A 334 10.78 12.70 -22.61
N LEU A 335 11.90 12.93 -21.91
CA LEU A 335 12.56 14.23 -21.92
C LEU A 335 13.14 14.48 -23.32
N ALA A 336 12.72 15.56 -23.98
CA ALA A 336 13.12 15.84 -25.36
C ALA A 336 14.65 15.99 -25.55
N GLY A 337 15.39 16.34 -24.49
CA GLY A 337 16.86 16.36 -24.49
C GLY A 337 17.50 14.97 -24.60
N GLU A 338 16.85 13.95 -24.04
CA GLU A 338 17.34 12.56 -24.03
C GLU A 338 17.03 11.81 -25.32
N MET A 339 16.29 12.44 -26.25
CA MET A 339 15.86 11.81 -27.49
C MET A 339 17.03 11.14 -28.25
N LYS A 340 18.17 11.82 -28.38
CA LYS A 340 19.34 11.31 -29.11
C LYS A 340 20.08 10.18 -28.40
N HIS A 341 19.81 9.95 -27.13
CA HIS A 341 20.53 8.99 -26.29
C HIS A 341 19.87 7.60 -26.29
N GLY A 342 18.98 7.32 -27.25
CA GLY A 342 18.34 6.01 -27.42
C GLY A 342 16.92 6.09 -28.00
N PRO A 343 16.00 6.90 -27.41
CA PRO A 343 14.59 6.95 -27.81
C PRO A 343 14.34 7.24 -29.29
N LEU A 344 15.24 7.98 -29.95
CA LEU A 344 15.15 8.29 -31.37
C LEU A 344 15.16 7.04 -32.27
N ALA A 345 15.65 5.90 -31.78
CA ALA A 345 15.64 4.62 -32.51
C ALA A 345 14.23 4.03 -32.66
N LEU A 346 13.27 4.43 -31.82
CA LEU A 346 11.89 3.97 -31.89
C LEU A 346 11.05 4.74 -32.92
N VAL A 347 11.55 5.86 -33.42
CA VAL A 347 10.79 6.76 -34.29
C VAL A 347 10.71 6.18 -35.70
N ASP A 348 9.49 5.87 -36.13
CA ASP A 348 9.15 5.41 -37.47
C ASP A 348 7.92 6.18 -38.03
N GLU A 349 7.47 5.83 -39.24
CA GLU A 349 6.33 6.46 -39.90
C GLU A 349 4.97 6.12 -39.25
N ASN A 350 4.91 5.06 -38.43
CA ASN A 350 3.66 4.54 -37.86
C ASN A 350 3.41 5.10 -36.46
N LEU A 351 4.47 5.17 -35.64
CA LEU A 351 4.43 5.54 -34.24
C LEU A 351 3.97 7.00 -34.08
N PRO A 352 2.81 7.25 -33.46
CA PRO A 352 2.36 8.60 -33.18
C PRO A 352 3.24 9.22 -32.08
N ILE A 353 3.65 10.46 -32.32
CA ILE A 353 4.51 11.21 -31.42
C ILE A 353 3.89 12.56 -31.11
N VAL A 354 3.59 12.79 -29.84
CA VAL A 354 3.14 14.08 -29.33
C VAL A 354 4.34 14.89 -28.85
N VAL A 355 4.51 16.12 -29.34
CA VAL A 355 5.58 17.02 -28.89
C VAL A 355 4.96 18.28 -28.29
N ILE A 356 5.32 18.60 -27.05
CA ILE A 356 4.84 19.81 -26.36
C ILE A 356 5.88 20.93 -26.56
N ALA A 357 5.55 21.89 -27.42
CA ALA A 357 6.39 23.01 -27.84
C ALA A 357 5.66 24.35 -27.65
N THR A 358 5.33 24.68 -26.39
CA THR A 358 4.81 26.00 -26.04
C THR A 358 5.92 27.03 -25.90
N ARG A 359 5.56 28.31 -25.97
CA ARG A 359 6.50 29.44 -25.94
C ARG A 359 7.14 29.62 -24.56
N ASP A 360 8.31 29.02 -24.37
CA ASP A 360 9.15 29.12 -23.18
C ASP A 360 10.64 29.33 -23.56
N ALA A 361 11.52 29.39 -22.55
CA ALA A 361 12.97 29.50 -22.79
C ALA A 361 13.58 28.29 -23.55
N CYS A 362 12.87 27.17 -23.64
CA CYS A 362 13.27 25.96 -24.34
C CYS A 362 12.65 25.83 -25.73
N PHE A 363 11.84 26.78 -26.18
CA PHE A 363 11.09 26.71 -27.44
C PHE A 363 11.98 26.45 -28.67
N SER A 364 13.10 27.18 -28.80
CA SER A 364 14.06 26.99 -29.90
C SER A 364 14.67 25.58 -29.91
N LYS A 365 14.91 25.00 -28.72
CA LYS A 365 15.41 23.63 -28.57
C LYS A 365 14.34 22.61 -28.96
N GLN A 366 13.07 22.88 -28.64
CA GLN A 366 11.95 22.02 -29.05
C GLN A 366 11.72 22.06 -30.56
N GLN A 367 11.87 23.22 -31.21
CA GLN A 367 11.82 23.30 -32.67
C GLN A 367 12.89 22.41 -33.33
N SER A 368 14.11 22.38 -32.77
CA SER A 368 15.16 21.47 -33.25
C SER A 368 14.79 20.00 -33.07
N VAL A 369 14.09 19.64 -31.99
CA VAL A 369 13.58 18.28 -31.76
C VAL A 369 12.53 17.91 -32.80
N ILE A 370 11.57 18.81 -33.08
CA ILE A 370 10.53 18.63 -34.10
C ILE A 370 11.16 18.39 -35.48
N GLN A 371 12.15 19.20 -35.85
CA GLN A 371 12.89 19.03 -37.12
C GLN A 371 13.58 17.66 -37.21
N GLN A 372 14.19 17.19 -36.12
CA GLN A 372 14.88 15.90 -36.08
C GLN A 372 13.92 14.71 -36.18
N LEU A 373 12.75 14.80 -35.55
CA LEU A 373 11.71 13.79 -35.65
C LEU A 373 11.08 13.77 -37.06
N ASN A 374 10.84 14.95 -37.63
CA ASN A 374 10.30 15.08 -38.98
C ASN A 374 11.28 14.56 -40.04
N ALA A 375 12.58 14.77 -39.86
CA ALA A 375 13.61 14.21 -40.74
C ALA A 375 13.60 12.67 -40.79
N ARG A 376 13.02 12.01 -39.78
CA ARG A 376 12.83 10.56 -39.70
C ARG A 376 11.40 10.13 -40.04
N LYS A 377 10.62 11.06 -40.59
CA LYS A 377 9.22 10.89 -41.00
C LYS A 377 8.30 10.42 -39.86
N GLY A 378 8.61 10.81 -38.61
CA GLY A 378 7.74 10.54 -37.48
C GLY A 378 6.36 11.15 -37.68
N ARG A 379 5.30 10.45 -37.28
CA ARG A 379 3.92 10.98 -37.31
C ARG A 379 3.71 11.95 -36.15
N LEU A 380 3.97 13.24 -36.43
CA LEU A 380 4.01 14.28 -35.40
C LEU A 380 2.65 14.93 -35.12
N ILE A 381 2.35 15.03 -33.83
CA ILE A 381 1.28 15.84 -33.25
C ILE A 381 1.96 16.89 -32.37
N VAL A 382 1.88 18.16 -32.72
CA VAL A 382 2.60 19.21 -31.98
C VAL A 382 1.63 20.13 -31.26
N MET A 383 1.81 20.26 -29.95
CA MET A 383 1.10 21.23 -29.14
C MET A 383 1.92 22.51 -29.05
N CYS A 384 1.38 23.63 -29.55
CA CYS A 384 2.06 24.92 -29.56
C CYS A 384 1.19 26.05 -29.00
N SER A 385 1.81 27.18 -28.66
CA SER A 385 1.08 28.37 -28.28
C SER A 385 0.30 28.94 -29.48
N LYS A 386 -0.86 29.56 -29.24
CA LYS A 386 -1.67 30.21 -30.28
C LYS A 386 -0.84 31.19 -31.11
N GLY A 387 -0.87 31.03 -32.44
CA GLY A 387 -0.12 31.88 -33.38
C GLY A 387 1.26 31.37 -33.74
N ASP A 388 1.76 30.31 -33.09
CA ASP A 388 3.07 29.72 -33.38
C ASP A 388 3.00 28.52 -34.35
N ALA A 389 1.82 28.16 -34.85
CA ALA A 389 1.63 27.01 -35.75
C ALA A 389 2.55 27.04 -36.98
N THR A 390 2.75 28.22 -37.57
CA THR A 390 3.62 28.40 -38.75
C THR A 390 5.08 28.11 -38.45
N SER A 391 5.55 28.43 -37.24
CA SER A 391 6.95 28.24 -36.83
C SER A 391 7.29 26.78 -36.51
N VAL A 392 6.26 25.97 -36.28
CA VAL A 392 6.35 24.58 -35.84
C VAL A 392 6.07 23.62 -36.99
N THR A 393 5.28 24.04 -37.98
CA THR A 393 4.92 23.22 -39.14
C THR A 393 6.07 23.19 -40.15
N VAL A 394 6.92 22.17 -40.06
CA VAL A 394 7.99 21.93 -41.04
C VAL A 394 7.50 20.91 -42.07
N GLY A 395 7.13 21.36 -43.28
CA GLY A 395 6.89 20.44 -44.41
C GLY A 395 5.51 19.78 -44.52
N GLY A 396 4.48 20.25 -43.81
CA GLY A 396 3.07 19.95 -44.10
C GLY A 396 2.48 18.64 -43.57
N SER A 397 3.25 17.79 -42.88
CA SER A 397 2.82 16.48 -42.36
C SER A 397 2.57 16.42 -40.84
N CYS A 398 2.44 17.56 -40.17
CA CYS A 398 2.27 17.64 -38.70
C CYS A 398 0.85 18.11 -38.35
N ARG A 399 0.18 17.41 -37.42
CA ARG A 399 -1.08 17.93 -36.83
C ARG A 399 -0.73 18.87 -35.69
N VAL A 400 -1.27 20.09 -35.70
CA VAL A 400 -0.96 21.12 -34.70
C VAL A 400 -2.16 21.36 -33.81
N ILE A 401 -1.92 21.44 -32.50
CA ILE A 401 -2.92 21.77 -31.48
C ILE A 401 -2.50 23.09 -30.82
N GLU A 402 -3.31 24.13 -30.99
CA GLU A 402 -3.02 25.44 -30.44
C GLU A 402 -3.63 25.64 -29.04
N VAL A 403 -2.78 25.94 -28.06
CA VAL A 403 -3.17 26.22 -26.68
C VAL A 403 -2.91 27.69 -26.33
N PRO A 404 -3.72 28.32 -25.46
CA PRO A 404 -3.48 29.69 -25.04
C PRO A 404 -2.15 29.79 -24.27
N GLN A 405 -1.47 30.91 -24.47
CA GLN A 405 -0.25 31.24 -23.75
C GLN A 405 -0.60 31.78 -22.36
N VAL A 406 0.12 31.27 -21.36
CA VAL A 406 0.18 31.79 -19.99
C VAL A 406 1.64 31.92 -19.56
N GLU A 407 1.87 32.36 -18.33
CA GLU A 407 3.20 32.34 -17.74
C GLU A 407 3.78 30.91 -17.78
N ASP A 408 5.04 30.78 -18.17
CA ASP A 408 5.75 29.50 -18.41
C ASP A 408 5.57 28.45 -17.29
N CYS A 409 5.63 28.86 -16.02
CA CYS A 409 5.44 28.00 -14.86
C CYS A 409 4.00 27.47 -14.69
N LEU A 410 3.00 28.16 -15.25
CA LEU A 410 1.59 27.78 -15.22
C LEU A 410 1.17 27.03 -16.49
N GLN A 411 1.99 27.09 -17.55
CA GLN A 411 1.72 26.43 -18.82
C GLN A 411 1.46 24.91 -18.70
N PRO A 412 2.09 24.15 -17.77
CA PRO A 412 1.75 22.73 -17.55
C PRO A 412 0.27 22.48 -17.20
N VAL A 413 -0.39 23.42 -16.51
CA VAL A 413 -1.82 23.33 -16.16
C VAL A 413 -2.71 23.44 -17.39
N ILE A 414 -2.29 24.23 -18.38
CA ILE A 414 -3.00 24.39 -19.66
C ILE A 414 -2.73 23.17 -20.56
N ASN A 415 -1.47 22.77 -20.67
CA ASN A 415 -1.04 21.74 -21.62
C ASN A 415 -1.49 20.33 -21.26
N ILE A 416 -1.83 20.06 -19.99
CA ILE A 416 -2.32 18.75 -19.59
C ILE A 416 -3.78 18.49 -20.00
N VAL A 417 -4.60 19.54 -20.12
CA VAL A 417 -6.04 19.42 -20.37
C VAL A 417 -6.33 18.73 -21.72
N PRO A 418 -5.69 19.09 -22.85
CA PRO A 418 -5.89 18.38 -24.12
C PRO A 418 -5.47 16.90 -24.03
N LEU A 419 -4.42 16.58 -23.28
CA LEU A 419 -3.97 15.19 -23.10
C LEU A 419 -4.94 14.38 -22.23
N GLN A 420 -5.57 14.99 -21.22
CA GLN A 420 -6.64 14.36 -20.43
C GLN A 420 -7.87 14.09 -21.30
N LEU A 421 -8.27 15.05 -22.15
CA LEU A 421 -9.37 14.87 -23.11
C LEU A 421 -9.05 13.79 -24.15
N LEU A 422 -7.82 13.77 -24.66
CA LEU A 422 -7.36 12.73 -25.57
C LEU A 422 -7.43 11.33 -24.93
N ALA A 423 -6.92 11.20 -23.70
CA ALA A 423 -6.99 9.94 -22.94
C ALA A 423 -8.44 9.50 -22.70
N TYR A 424 -9.33 10.44 -22.35
CA TYR A 424 -10.76 10.20 -22.20
C TYR A 424 -11.39 9.65 -23.48
N HIS A 425 -11.26 10.38 -24.61
CA HIS A 425 -11.86 9.99 -25.88
C HIS A 425 -11.29 8.68 -26.42
N LEU A 426 -9.97 8.45 -26.29
CA LEU A 426 -9.36 7.17 -26.66
C LEU A 426 -9.96 6.00 -25.88
N THR A 427 -10.20 6.18 -24.57
CA THR A 427 -10.76 5.14 -23.70
C THR A 427 -12.21 4.83 -24.07
N VAL A 428 -13.02 5.86 -24.30
CA VAL A 428 -14.43 5.72 -24.71
C VAL A 428 -14.53 5.03 -26.07
N LEU A 429 -13.72 5.46 -27.05
CA LEU A 429 -13.70 4.86 -28.38
C LEU A 429 -13.26 3.39 -28.38
N ARG A 430 -12.37 3.01 -27.45
CA ARG A 430 -11.95 1.62 -27.24
C ARG A 430 -12.96 0.77 -26.46
N GLY A 431 -14.05 1.36 -25.97
CA GLY A 431 -15.09 0.66 -25.21
C GLY A 431 -14.65 0.25 -23.80
N TYR A 432 -13.66 0.94 -23.22
CA TYR A 432 -13.22 0.70 -21.85
C TYR A 432 -13.95 1.61 -20.84
N ASN A 433 -14.04 1.16 -19.59
CA ASN A 433 -14.64 1.95 -18.52
C ASN A 433 -13.62 3.00 -18.03
N VAL A 434 -13.94 4.26 -18.28
CA VAL A 434 -13.12 5.43 -17.92
C VAL A 434 -13.05 5.63 -16.40
N ASP A 435 -14.17 5.46 -15.69
CA ASP A 435 -14.26 5.77 -14.26
C ASP A 435 -13.60 4.68 -13.40
N GLN A 436 -13.56 3.44 -13.90
CA GLN A 436 -13.00 2.27 -13.23
C GLN A 436 -12.09 1.47 -14.18
N PRO A 437 -10.85 1.94 -14.40
CA PRO A 437 -9.87 1.23 -15.21
C PRO A 437 -9.50 -0.12 -14.58
N ARG A 438 -9.15 -1.08 -15.43
CA ARG A 438 -8.84 -2.46 -14.99
C ARG A 438 -7.61 -2.47 -14.08
N ASN A 439 -7.64 -3.28 -13.04
CA ASN A 439 -6.54 -3.51 -12.07
C ASN A 439 -6.13 -2.30 -11.21
N LEU A 440 -6.87 -1.19 -11.25
CA LEU A 440 -6.56 0.01 -10.49
C LEU A 440 -7.72 0.38 -9.55
N ALA A 441 -7.36 0.81 -8.34
CA ALA A 441 -8.26 1.44 -7.39
C ALA A 441 -7.80 2.89 -7.15
N LYS A 442 -8.74 3.79 -6.85
CA LYS A 442 -8.48 5.23 -6.72
C LYS A 442 -7.41 5.57 -5.67
N SER A 443 -7.39 4.84 -4.55
CA SER A 443 -6.40 5.02 -3.49
C SER A 443 -5.78 3.69 -3.13
N LEU A 444 -4.45 3.61 -3.20
CA LEU A 444 -3.67 2.49 -2.70
C LEU A 444 -3.60 2.58 -1.16
N CYS A 445 -4.70 2.25 -0.51
CA CYS A 445 -4.76 2.09 0.93
C CYS A 445 -4.60 0.59 1.23
N SER A 446 -3.47 0.18 1.79
CA SER A 446 -3.35 -1.15 2.39
C SER A 446 -4.09 -1.13 3.73
N SER A 447 -5.23 -1.79 3.83
CA SER A 447 -5.77 -2.17 5.15
C SER A 447 -4.84 -3.20 5.78
N PRO A 448 -4.49 -3.08 7.08
CA PRO A 448 -3.92 -4.22 7.79
C PRO A 448 -5.00 -5.33 7.86
N ASP A 449 -4.72 -6.45 7.19
CA ASP A 449 -5.41 -7.75 7.29
C ASP A 449 -6.95 -7.76 7.32
N LEU A 450 -7.57 -7.82 6.13
CA LEU A 450 -8.84 -8.53 5.95
C LEU A 450 -8.80 -9.37 4.66
N SER A 451 -8.88 -10.69 4.83
CA SER A 451 -9.13 -11.64 3.75
C SER A 451 -10.53 -11.44 3.13
N PRO A 452 -10.75 -11.78 1.85
CA PRO A 452 -11.95 -11.41 1.10
C PRO A 452 -13.13 -12.30 1.48
N SER A 453 -14.19 -11.73 2.05
CA SER A 453 -15.45 -12.44 2.28
C SER A 453 -16.55 -11.95 1.34
N LEU A 454 -16.96 -12.87 0.46
CA LEU A 454 -18.33 -13.11 -0.03
C LEU A 454 -19.17 -11.90 -0.48
N SER A 455 -19.32 -11.80 -1.80
CA SER A 455 -20.34 -10.99 -2.46
C SER A 455 -21.75 -11.46 -2.12
N PHE A 456 -22.43 -10.79 -1.19
CA PHE A 456 -23.88 -10.89 -1.05
C PHE A 456 -24.57 -10.01 -2.10
N ARG A 457 -25.22 -10.63 -3.09
CA ARG A 457 -26.22 -9.97 -3.94
C ARG A 457 -27.51 -9.80 -3.13
N PRO A 458 -28.07 -8.60 -2.95
CA PRO A 458 -29.40 -8.48 -2.37
C PRO A 458 -30.45 -8.88 -3.43
N LYS A 459 -31.11 -10.02 -3.23
CA LYS A 459 -32.42 -10.31 -3.84
C LYS A 459 -33.47 -9.46 -3.10
N ILE A 460 -34.20 -8.67 -3.85
CA ILE A 460 -35.39 -7.94 -3.38
C ILE A 460 -36.49 -8.99 -3.16
N CYS A 461 -36.86 -9.24 -1.90
CA CYS A 461 -38.08 -9.95 -1.55
C CYS A 461 -38.96 -9.02 -0.69
N SER A 462 -40.07 -8.60 -1.28
CA SER A 462 -41.17 -7.89 -0.65
C SER A 462 -41.92 -8.81 0.31
N PHE A 463 -42.13 -8.43 1.58
CA PHE A 463 -43.22 -8.99 2.39
C PHE A 463 -43.80 -7.98 3.38
N ASN A 464 -45.13 -8.04 3.47
CA ASN A 464 -46.05 -7.14 4.14
C ASN A 464 -46.03 -7.23 5.66
N CYS A 465 -46.40 -6.11 6.28
CA CYS A 465 -46.66 -5.90 7.69
C CYS A 465 -47.92 -6.65 8.15
N SER A 466 -47.87 -7.33 9.30
CA SER A 466 -48.96 -7.35 10.29
C SER A 466 -48.57 -8.02 11.62
N THR A 467 -49.14 -7.45 12.68
CA THR A 467 -49.40 -8.00 14.03
C THR A 467 -48.32 -7.96 15.11
N ALA A 468 -48.70 -7.25 16.19
CA ALA A 468 -48.04 -7.04 17.47
C ALA A 468 -48.26 -8.20 18.45
N LEU A 469 -47.36 -8.38 19.44
CA LEU A 469 -47.67 -8.36 20.89
C LEU A 469 -46.53 -8.89 21.79
N SER A 470 -46.37 -8.14 22.89
CA SER A 470 -45.99 -8.51 24.27
C SER A 470 -44.56 -8.92 24.66
N LEU A 471 -44.05 -8.11 25.59
CA LEU A 471 -43.01 -8.37 26.58
C LEU A 471 -43.40 -9.48 27.56
N TYR A 472 -42.45 -10.32 27.96
CA TYR A 472 -42.33 -10.86 29.32
C TYR A 472 -40.86 -11.11 29.68
N SER A 473 -40.45 -10.56 30.83
CA SER A 473 -39.24 -10.88 31.59
C SER A 473 -39.60 -11.86 32.71
N VAL A 474 -38.57 -12.47 33.35
CA VAL A 474 -38.49 -13.11 34.71
C VAL A 474 -38.35 -14.64 34.70
N VAL A 475 -37.55 -15.39 35.50
CA VAL A 475 -36.39 -15.28 36.46
C VAL A 475 -35.97 -16.76 36.78
N LEU A 476 -34.77 -16.97 37.37
CA LEU A 476 -34.36 -17.98 38.42
C LEU A 476 -33.27 -18.99 37.98
N HIS A 477 -32.02 -18.88 38.50
CA HIS A 477 -31.44 -19.49 39.74
C HIS A 477 -31.16 -21.00 39.60
N CYS A 478 -30.16 -21.66 40.19
CA CYS A 478 -29.03 -21.38 41.10
C CYS A 478 -28.21 -22.70 41.15
N GLY A 479 -26.89 -22.65 41.39
CA GLY A 479 -26.07 -23.83 41.65
C GLY A 479 -24.85 -23.50 42.49
N GLN A 480 -25.02 -23.48 43.82
CA GLN A 480 -23.99 -23.23 44.82
C GLN A 480 -22.92 -24.33 44.87
N ARG A 481 -21.66 -23.96 45.15
CA ARG A 481 -20.80 -24.72 46.08
C ARG A 481 -19.86 -23.76 46.87
N LYS A 482 -19.83 -24.02 48.18
CA LYS A 482 -19.20 -23.27 49.29
C LYS A 482 -17.67 -23.37 49.28
N SER A 483 -16.96 -22.26 49.50
CA SER A 483 -16.19 -21.88 50.72
C SER A 483 -15.03 -22.79 51.11
N GLN A 484 -13.81 -22.23 51.12
CA GLN A 484 -12.90 -22.25 52.28
C GLN A 484 -11.81 -21.16 52.13
N ASN A 485 -11.62 -20.39 53.21
CA ASN A 485 -10.55 -19.40 53.43
C ASN A 485 -9.18 -20.10 53.58
N TRP A 486 -8.06 -19.36 53.54
CA TRP A 486 -7.06 -19.23 54.62
C TRP A 486 -5.80 -18.49 54.11
N ASN A 487 -5.60 -17.29 54.66
CA ASN A 487 -4.39 -16.53 55.03
C ASN A 487 -3.03 -16.67 54.29
N TYR A 488 -2.48 -15.49 53.95
CA TYR A 488 -1.06 -15.11 53.79
C TYR A 488 -0.23 -15.35 55.09
N PRO A 489 1.13 -15.43 55.10
CA PRO A 489 2.03 -14.35 54.63
C PRO A 489 3.48 -14.69 54.14
N GLY A 490 4.07 -13.70 53.45
CA GLY A 490 5.45 -13.16 53.51
C GLY A 490 6.70 -14.03 53.73
N ALA A 491 7.77 -13.77 52.94
CA ALA A 491 9.13 -13.39 53.37
C ALA A 491 10.30 -13.91 52.48
N VAL A 492 11.13 -12.96 52.01
CA VAL A 492 12.60 -12.87 52.19
C VAL A 492 13.60 -13.72 51.34
N ALA A 493 14.39 -12.96 50.56
CA ALA A 493 15.86 -12.98 50.32
C ALA A 493 16.60 -14.00 49.43
N SER A 494 17.53 -13.36 48.66
CA SER A 494 18.94 -13.72 48.36
C SER A 494 19.26 -15.00 47.58
N TYR A 495 20.01 -14.87 46.48
CA TYR A 495 21.48 -15.10 46.43
C TYR A 495 22.02 -14.79 45.01
N ALA A 496 23.29 -14.40 44.96
CA ALA A 496 24.09 -14.17 43.75
C ALA A 496 25.21 -15.22 43.65
N ALA A 497 25.65 -15.53 42.43
CA ALA A 497 26.86 -16.27 41.96
C ALA A 497 26.45 -17.05 40.70
N GLU A 498 27.23 -17.25 39.63
CA GLU A 498 28.64 -17.06 39.24
C GLU A 498 28.74 -17.34 37.71
N LEU A 499 29.81 -16.80 37.06
CA LEU A 499 30.72 -17.36 36.01
C LEU A 499 30.11 -18.19 34.83
N GLU A 500 30.53 -18.17 33.56
CA GLU A 500 31.79 -17.88 32.83
C GLU A 500 31.44 -17.80 31.31
N GLU A 501 32.19 -16.97 30.56
CA GLU A 501 32.85 -17.14 29.22
C GLU A 501 32.32 -18.21 28.22
N ASP A 502 32.20 -18.03 26.89
CA ASP A 502 33.10 -17.48 25.85
C ASP A 502 32.34 -17.16 24.54
N GLU A 503 32.81 -16.18 23.75
CA GLU A 503 33.03 -16.38 22.29
C GLU A 503 33.89 -15.23 21.72
N GLU A 504 34.92 -15.66 20.97
CA GLU A 504 36.05 -14.92 20.41
C GLU A 504 35.67 -13.98 19.26
N ASP A 505 36.20 -12.75 19.25
CA ASP A 505 36.19 -11.84 18.11
C ASP A 505 37.61 -11.39 17.73
N TYR A 506 37.85 -11.34 16.43
CA TYR A 506 39.11 -11.05 15.75
C TYR A 506 39.75 -9.71 16.17
N VAL A 507 41.07 -9.74 16.40
CA VAL A 507 41.93 -8.63 16.81
C VAL A 507 42.17 -7.63 15.67
N ASP A 508 41.98 -6.34 15.94
CA ASP A 508 42.77 -5.27 15.32
C ASP A 508 43.30 -4.34 16.43
N GLU A 509 44.63 -4.30 16.56
CA GLU A 509 45.34 -3.59 17.63
C GLU A 509 45.43 -2.08 17.32
N ARG A 510 45.06 -1.22 18.29
CA ARG A 510 45.76 0.05 18.57
C ARG A 510 45.34 0.67 19.92
N LYS A 511 46.20 0.45 20.91
CA LYS A 511 46.60 1.23 22.11
C LYS A 511 45.70 2.39 22.62
N GLY A 512 45.41 2.34 23.93
CA GLY A 512 45.24 3.54 24.76
C GLY A 512 44.32 3.36 25.97
N ALA A 513 44.86 2.96 27.12
CA ALA A 513 44.13 2.80 28.38
C ALA A 513 43.79 4.15 29.05
N ALA A 514 42.56 4.30 29.53
CA ALA A 514 42.20 5.24 30.61
C ALA A 514 41.08 4.62 31.46
N TYR A 515 41.41 4.35 32.73
CA TYR A 515 40.56 3.73 33.74
C TYR A 515 39.59 4.77 34.33
N THR A 516 38.29 4.47 34.40
CA THR A 516 37.31 5.21 35.22
C THR A 516 36.54 4.23 36.12
N PRO A 517 36.32 4.56 37.41
CA PRO A 517 35.71 3.64 38.36
C PRO A 517 34.19 3.50 38.16
N PRO A 518 33.57 2.37 38.54
CA PRO A 518 32.14 2.13 38.34
C PRO A 518 31.29 2.97 39.30
N THR A 519 30.24 3.58 38.76
CA THR A 519 29.22 4.31 39.53
C THR A 519 28.12 3.37 40.00
N LYS A 520 27.69 3.56 41.26
CA LYS A 520 26.64 2.77 41.95
C LYS A 520 25.31 2.73 41.17
N PRO A 521 24.51 1.64 41.30
CA PRO A 521 23.28 1.48 40.54
C PRO A 521 22.20 2.45 41.04
N LYS A 522 21.66 3.27 40.15
CA LYS A 522 20.48 4.10 40.43
C LYS A 522 19.22 3.24 40.33
N THR A 523 18.55 3.07 41.47
CA THR A 523 17.18 2.59 41.57
C THR A 523 16.23 3.50 40.78
N GLY A 524 15.37 2.90 39.94
CA GLY A 524 14.22 3.57 39.34
C GLY A 524 14.39 4.02 37.90
N LYS A 525 14.29 3.07 36.96
CA LYS A 525 13.74 3.22 35.60
C LYS A 525 13.44 1.81 35.10
N ALA A 526 12.24 1.55 34.59
CA ALA A 526 11.91 0.27 33.98
C ALA A 526 12.97 -0.04 32.90
N ALA A 527 13.63 -1.20 33.02
CA ALA A 527 14.70 -1.59 32.11
C ALA A 527 14.16 -1.57 30.68
N LEU A 528 14.82 -0.79 29.80
CA LEU A 528 14.49 -0.78 28.37
C LEU A 528 14.67 -2.20 27.82
N PRO A 529 13.73 -2.71 27.01
CA PRO A 529 13.88 -4.04 26.41
C PRO A 529 15.12 -4.08 25.52
N LEU A 530 15.79 -5.24 25.49
CA LEU A 530 17.01 -5.46 24.75
C LEU A 530 16.84 -5.10 23.26
N LYS A 531 17.89 -4.64 22.59
CA LYS A 531 17.86 -4.15 21.19
C LYS A 531 17.22 -5.16 20.21
N ARG A 532 17.35 -6.46 20.48
CA ARG A 532 16.74 -7.58 19.72
C ARG A 532 15.22 -7.70 19.86
N ASP A 533 14.65 -7.19 20.95
CA ASP A 533 13.24 -7.33 21.31
C ASP A 533 12.41 -6.11 20.86
N ARG A 534 13.06 -5.06 20.30
CA ARG A 534 12.40 -3.84 19.82
C ARG A 534 11.63 -4.02 18.51
N THR A 535 11.98 -5.02 17.70
CA THR A 535 11.35 -5.30 16.39
C THR A 535 10.19 -6.31 16.47
N ARG A 536 9.92 -6.88 17.65
CA ARG A 536 8.94 -7.96 17.84
C ARG A 536 7.66 -7.46 18.50
N SER A 537 6.52 -8.05 18.14
CA SER A 537 5.22 -7.66 18.69
C SER A 537 5.15 -7.93 20.20
N LYS A 538 4.42 -7.11 20.94
CA LYS A 538 4.23 -7.28 22.40
C LYS A 538 3.68 -8.66 22.75
N ARG A 539 2.77 -9.18 21.91
CA ARG A 539 2.20 -10.52 22.02
C ARG A 539 3.26 -11.61 21.88
N PHE A 540 4.15 -11.50 20.90
CA PHE A 540 5.25 -12.46 20.72
C PHE A 540 6.18 -12.45 21.94
N LEU A 541 6.47 -11.28 22.51
CA LEU A 541 7.31 -11.15 23.71
C LEU A 541 6.66 -11.74 24.97
N GLU A 542 5.33 -11.70 25.08
CA GLU A 542 4.59 -12.37 26.17
C GLU A 542 4.65 -13.88 26.05
N ILE A 543 4.42 -14.42 24.85
CA ILE A 543 4.50 -15.86 24.57
C ILE A 543 5.94 -16.36 24.75
N GLN A 544 6.94 -15.56 24.36
CA GLN A 544 8.35 -15.89 24.52
C GLN A 544 8.76 -16.04 26.00
N LYS A 545 8.03 -15.44 26.96
CA LYS A 545 8.30 -15.62 28.40
C LYS A 545 7.86 -16.99 28.91
N LEU A 546 7.02 -17.73 28.19
CA LEU A 546 6.57 -19.07 28.58
C LEU A 546 7.68 -20.12 28.50
N ARG A 547 8.78 -19.81 27.80
CA ARG A 547 9.96 -20.68 27.71
C ARG A 547 11.18 -20.02 28.35
N GLU A 548 12.12 -20.85 28.77
CA GLU A 548 13.43 -20.43 29.23
C GLU A 548 14.37 -20.27 28.01
N ASN A 549 15.22 -19.24 28.04
CA ASN A 549 16.18 -19.01 26.96
C ASN A 549 17.29 -20.07 27.00
N LYS A 550 17.62 -20.65 25.83
CA LYS A 550 18.69 -21.66 25.62
C LYS A 550 18.50 -23.02 26.33
N LYS A 551 17.40 -23.26 27.04
CA LYS A 551 17.08 -24.58 27.60
C LYS A 551 16.70 -25.57 26.49
N GLU A 552 17.19 -26.80 26.61
CA GLU A 552 16.80 -27.92 25.77
C GLU A 552 15.62 -28.64 26.44
N TYR A 553 14.60 -28.96 25.65
CA TYR A 553 13.37 -29.58 26.13
C TYR A 553 13.22 -30.99 25.56
N ASP A 554 12.68 -31.89 26.38
CA ASP A 554 12.30 -33.25 26.00
C ASP A 554 11.14 -33.19 24.98
N VAL A 555 11.05 -34.17 24.08
CA VAL A 555 10.08 -34.17 22.96
C VAL A 555 8.63 -34.00 23.44
N ASN A 556 8.24 -34.71 24.51
CA ASN A 556 6.88 -34.64 25.07
C ASN A 556 6.58 -33.24 25.64
N THR A 557 7.53 -32.68 26.39
CA THR A 557 7.38 -31.35 26.99
C THR A 557 7.35 -30.25 25.92
N ALA A 558 8.13 -30.41 24.85
CA ALA A 558 8.20 -29.46 23.74
C ALA A 558 6.88 -29.39 22.96
N ILE A 559 6.19 -30.53 22.74
CA ILE A 559 4.89 -30.55 22.04
C ILE A 559 3.81 -29.88 22.89
N SER A 560 3.76 -30.15 24.19
CA SER A 560 2.79 -29.49 25.08
C SER A 560 3.03 -27.97 25.15
N LEU A 561 4.29 -27.54 25.23
CA LEU A 561 4.65 -26.12 25.15
C LEU A 561 4.30 -25.49 23.80
N LEU A 562 4.46 -26.22 22.70
CA LEU A 562 4.08 -25.74 21.36
C LEU A 562 2.59 -25.41 21.29
N LYS A 563 1.73 -26.28 21.84
CA LYS A 563 0.27 -26.03 21.88
C LYS A 563 -0.08 -24.85 22.78
N GLN A 564 0.60 -24.68 23.90
CA GLN A 564 0.38 -23.53 24.80
C GLN A 564 0.80 -22.19 24.17
N MET A 565 1.79 -22.21 23.27
CA MET A 565 2.27 -21.00 22.58
C MET A 565 1.45 -20.64 21.33
N ALA A 566 0.75 -21.61 20.73
CA ALA A 566 -0.22 -21.38 19.67
C ALA A 566 -1.41 -20.59 20.23
N SER A 567 -1.52 -19.32 19.86
CA SER A 567 -2.49 -18.40 20.47
C SER A 567 -3.32 -17.65 19.43
N THR A 568 -3.09 -17.88 18.13
CA THR A 568 -3.85 -17.20 17.07
C THR A 568 -5.28 -17.69 17.00
N LYS A 569 -6.15 -16.83 16.45
CA LYS A 569 -7.57 -17.15 16.22
C LYS A 569 -7.78 -18.18 15.10
N PHE A 570 -6.76 -18.40 14.26
CA PHE A 570 -6.74 -19.45 13.24
C PHE A 570 -5.79 -20.57 13.68
N VAL A 571 -6.00 -21.77 13.13
CA VAL A 571 -5.24 -22.97 13.44
C VAL A 571 -3.82 -22.87 12.88
N GLU A 572 -2.81 -22.79 13.76
CA GLU A 572 -1.40 -22.70 13.36
C GLU A 572 -0.88 -24.06 12.86
N SER A 573 0.12 -24.05 11.96
CA SER A 573 0.83 -25.27 11.58
C SER A 573 2.03 -25.49 12.52
N ALA A 574 2.29 -26.75 12.87
CA ALA A 574 3.45 -27.18 13.63
C ALA A 574 4.59 -27.55 12.67
N GLU A 575 5.73 -26.89 12.83
CA GLU A 575 6.88 -26.96 11.95
C GLU A 575 8.14 -27.38 12.71
N GLY A 576 8.92 -28.28 12.10
CA GLY A 576 10.24 -28.70 12.55
C GLY A 576 11.32 -28.08 11.68
N HIS A 577 12.34 -27.53 12.33
CA HIS A 577 13.53 -26.97 11.70
C HIS A 577 14.77 -27.68 12.20
N PHE A 578 15.39 -28.48 11.32
CA PHE A 578 16.53 -29.32 11.67
C PHE A 578 17.78 -28.83 10.98
N ARG A 579 18.79 -28.39 11.74
CA ARG A 579 20.09 -28.00 11.19
C ARG A 579 20.99 -29.23 11.13
N LEU A 580 21.27 -29.67 9.92
CA LEU A 580 22.11 -30.83 9.64
C LEU A 580 23.52 -30.39 9.25
N ASN A 581 24.51 -31.24 9.46
CA ASN A 581 25.89 -31.01 9.02
C ASN A 581 26.09 -31.47 7.58
N ILE A 582 25.35 -30.85 6.65
CA ILE A 582 25.44 -31.12 5.22
C ILE A 582 25.61 -29.82 4.46
N ASP A 583 26.48 -29.82 3.46
CA ASP A 583 26.64 -28.71 2.53
C ASP A 583 26.00 -29.08 1.18
N PRO A 584 24.77 -28.59 0.89
CA PRO A 584 24.02 -28.96 -0.31
C PRO A 584 24.65 -28.43 -1.62
N LYS A 585 25.75 -27.67 -1.52
CA LYS A 585 26.58 -27.27 -2.68
C LYS A 585 27.26 -28.47 -3.32
N TYR A 586 27.57 -29.51 -2.55
CA TYR A 586 28.15 -30.75 -3.07
C TYR A 586 27.05 -31.75 -3.41
N ASN A 587 27.14 -32.36 -4.60
CA ASN A 587 26.10 -33.27 -5.11
C ASN A 587 25.93 -34.54 -4.26
N ASP A 588 26.99 -34.98 -3.57
CA ASP A 588 27.01 -36.13 -2.67
C ASP A 588 26.43 -35.85 -1.28
N GLN A 589 26.08 -34.58 -0.99
CA GLN A 589 25.54 -34.11 0.29
C GLN A 589 24.15 -33.46 0.18
N GLN A 590 23.50 -33.55 -0.99
CA GLN A 590 22.13 -33.07 -1.16
C GLN A 590 21.12 -34.01 -0.49
N LEU A 591 20.25 -33.45 0.35
CA LEU A 591 19.14 -34.15 0.98
C LEU A 591 17.82 -33.69 0.37
N ARG A 592 17.13 -34.62 -0.29
CA ARG A 592 15.78 -34.45 -0.81
C ARG A 592 15.02 -35.76 -0.67
N ALA A 593 13.96 -35.74 0.10
CA ALA A 593 13.20 -36.95 0.41
C ALA A 593 11.75 -36.59 0.71
N THR A 594 10.94 -37.62 0.88
CA THR A 594 9.51 -37.49 1.14
C THR A 594 9.16 -38.27 2.38
N VAL A 595 8.49 -37.62 3.33
CA VAL A 595 7.93 -38.28 4.51
C VAL A 595 6.47 -38.60 4.22
N ILE A 596 6.05 -39.79 4.66
CA ILE A 596 4.64 -40.16 4.75
C ILE A 596 4.30 -40.13 6.23
N PHE A 597 3.37 -39.25 6.62
CA PHE A 597 2.86 -39.21 7.99
C PHE A 597 1.82 -40.31 8.20
N ALA A 598 1.75 -40.84 9.42
CA ALA A 598 0.77 -41.89 9.77
C ALA A 598 -0.61 -41.28 10.07
N GLN A 599 -0.62 -40.09 10.67
CA GLN A 599 -1.81 -39.30 11.02
C GLN A 599 -1.90 -38.11 10.05
N GLY A 600 -2.92 -38.10 9.20
CA GLY A 600 -3.05 -37.18 8.07
C GLY A 600 -3.31 -35.72 8.47
N HIS A 601 -3.07 -34.80 7.53
CA HIS A 601 -3.22 -33.34 7.71
C HIS A 601 -4.67 -32.81 7.58
N TRP A 602 -5.69 -33.67 7.74
CA TRP A 602 -7.06 -33.38 7.30
C TRP A 602 -8.12 -33.81 8.32
N THR A 603 -9.10 -32.94 8.56
CA THR A 603 -10.35 -33.19 9.32
C THR A 603 -11.49 -33.56 8.37
N ASP A 604 -12.39 -34.41 8.87
CA ASP A 604 -13.40 -35.24 8.19
C ASP A 604 -14.41 -34.56 7.24
N CYS A 605 -14.91 -35.35 6.25
CA CYS A 605 -16.31 -35.32 5.81
C CYS A 605 -16.69 -36.63 5.06
N GLU A 606 -17.87 -37.17 5.37
CA GLU A 606 -18.34 -38.52 5.01
C GLU A 606 -18.86 -38.68 3.55
N LYS A 607 -18.48 -39.85 2.98
CA LYS A 607 -19.03 -40.74 1.92
C LYS A 607 -19.96 -40.23 0.80
N PHE A 608 -19.62 -40.60 -0.45
CA PHE A 608 -20.46 -41.26 -1.47
C PHE A 608 -19.53 -41.86 -2.55
N ASP A 609 -19.93 -42.85 -3.34
CA ASP A 609 -19.03 -43.97 -3.67
C ASP A 609 -18.29 -44.01 -5.02
N GLU A 610 -17.23 -44.83 -4.98
CA GLU A 610 -16.61 -45.69 -6.01
C GLU A 610 -15.63 -45.12 -7.06
N ALA A 611 -15.59 -43.80 -7.29
CA ALA A 611 -14.37 -43.08 -7.73
C ALA A 611 -13.93 -42.05 -6.66
N LYS A 612 -14.90 -41.56 -5.88
CA LYS A 612 -14.71 -41.03 -4.53
C LYS A 612 -14.13 -42.05 -3.54
N ASN A 613 -14.25 -43.36 -3.81
CA ASN A 613 -13.65 -44.39 -2.93
C ASN A 613 -12.12 -44.47 -3.00
N ALA A 614 -11.49 -43.87 -4.01
CA ALA A 614 -10.04 -43.64 -4.01
C ALA A 614 -9.67 -42.29 -3.39
N GLY A 615 -10.58 -41.30 -3.41
CA GLY A 615 -10.44 -40.06 -2.65
C GLY A 615 -10.05 -38.79 -3.40
N ALA A 616 -10.28 -38.68 -4.70
CA ALA A 616 -10.09 -37.42 -5.44
C ALA A 616 -11.37 -36.56 -5.42
N ASP A 617 -11.25 -35.27 -5.09
CA ASP A 617 -12.39 -34.34 -4.96
C ASP A 617 -12.94 -33.86 -6.31
N LEU A 618 -12.07 -33.76 -7.32
CA LEU A 618 -12.38 -33.34 -8.69
C LEU A 618 -11.63 -34.25 -9.68
N VAL A 619 -12.36 -34.85 -10.62
CA VAL A 619 -11.79 -35.68 -11.69
C VAL A 619 -12.26 -35.11 -13.02
N GLY A 620 -11.32 -34.77 -13.91
CA GLY A 620 -11.64 -34.26 -15.23
C GLY A 620 -10.45 -34.37 -16.19
N GLY A 621 -10.77 -34.49 -17.48
CA GLY A 621 -9.79 -34.59 -18.57
C GLY A 621 -9.45 -33.21 -19.14
N GLU A 622 -9.83 -32.96 -20.40
CA GLU A 622 -9.55 -31.70 -21.09
C GLU A 622 -10.40 -30.53 -20.57
N ASP A 623 -11.65 -30.79 -20.18
CA ASP A 623 -12.59 -29.79 -19.68
C ASP A 623 -12.07 -29.08 -18.41
N LEU A 624 -11.38 -29.83 -17.53
CA LEU A 624 -10.79 -29.28 -16.31
C LEU A 624 -9.58 -28.38 -16.63
N ILE A 625 -8.82 -28.71 -17.67
CA ILE A 625 -7.68 -27.89 -18.13
C ILE A 625 -8.19 -26.55 -18.67
N GLU A 626 -9.32 -26.55 -19.39
CA GLU A 626 -9.97 -25.31 -19.86
C GLU A 626 -10.54 -24.47 -18.71
N GLN A 627 -11.14 -25.09 -17.70
CA GLN A 627 -11.61 -24.40 -16.50
C GLN A 627 -10.45 -23.77 -15.71
N ILE A 628 -9.32 -24.47 -15.57
CA ILE A 628 -8.11 -23.93 -14.93
C ILE A 628 -7.54 -22.77 -15.73
N LYS A 629 -7.57 -22.86 -17.08
CA LYS A 629 -7.19 -21.74 -17.97
C LYS A 629 -8.15 -20.55 -17.84
N GLY A 630 -9.44 -20.82 -17.57
CA GLY A 630 -10.50 -19.83 -17.32
C GLY A 630 -10.51 -19.24 -15.90
N GLY A 631 -9.62 -19.68 -15.01
CA GLY A 631 -9.44 -19.10 -13.66
C GLY A 631 -9.98 -19.94 -12.50
N PHE A 632 -10.42 -21.18 -12.73
CA PHE A 632 -10.78 -22.11 -11.66
C PHE A 632 -9.52 -22.63 -10.94
N MET A 633 -9.34 -22.29 -9.66
CA MET A 633 -8.12 -22.56 -8.90
C MET A 633 -8.39 -23.07 -7.47
N GLU A 634 -9.55 -23.67 -7.22
CA GLU A 634 -9.93 -24.22 -5.90
C GLU A 634 -9.48 -25.70 -5.77
N PHE A 635 -8.16 -25.93 -5.76
CA PHE A 635 -7.58 -27.26 -5.47
C PHE A 635 -6.16 -27.17 -4.89
N ASP A 636 -5.80 -28.10 -4.01
CA ASP A 636 -4.53 -28.07 -3.26
C ASP A 636 -3.38 -28.83 -3.93
N LYS A 637 -3.70 -29.89 -4.69
CA LYS A 637 -2.73 -30.71 -5.43
C LYS A 637 -3.33 -31.21 -6.74
N LEU A 638 -2.50 -31.26 -7.80
CA LEU A 638 -2.88 -31.81 -9.10
C LEU A 638 -2.07 -33.09 -9.36
N ILE A 639 -2.77 -34.21 -9.54
CA ILE A 639 -2.19 -35.51 -9.90
C ILE A 639 -2.53 -35.75 -11.38
N ALA A 640 -1.53 -36.11 -12.19
CA ALA A 640 -1.69 -36.34 -13.62
C ALA A 640 -1.16 -37.73 -14.01
N THR A 641 -1.78 -38.36 -15.00
CA THR A 641 -1.18 -39.50 -15.68
C THR A 641 -0.12 -39.01 -16.68
N PRO A 642 0.90 -39.83 -17.00
CA PRO A 642 1.92 -39.47 -17.99
C PRO A 642 1.32 -39.01 -19.34
N ASP A 643 0.20 -39.58 -19.74
CA ASP A 643 -0.48 -39.27 -21.01
C ASP A 643 -1.08 -37.85 -21.06
N MET A 644 -1.41 -37.28 -19.90
CA MET A 644 -2.00 -35.94 -19.78
C MET A 644 -0.97 -34.82 -19.61
N MET A 645 0.31 -35.15 -19.38
CA MET A 645 1.38 -34.18 -19.17
C MET A 645 1.60 -33.20 -20.33
N PRO A 646 1.51 -33.59 -21.62
CA PRO A 646 1.65 -32.63 -22.73
C PRO A 646 0.59 -31.52 -22.72
N LYS A 647 -0.62 -31.83 -22.24
CA LYS A 647 -1.74 -30.88 -22.15
C LYS A 647 -1.61 -30.01 -20.91
N VAL A 648 -1.26 -30.59 -19.76
CA VAL A 648 -1.03 -29.86 -18.49
C VAL A 648 0.20 -28.95 -18.56
N ALA A 649 1.20 -29.27 -19.38
CA ALA A 649 2.37 -28.41 -19.60
C ALA A 649 2.00 -27.01 -20.13
N GLN A 650 0.89 -26.88 -20.87
CA GLN A 650 0.39 -25.57 -21.33
C GLN A 650 -0.03 -24.65 -20.16
N LEU A 651 -0.41 -25.23 -19.02
CA LEU A 651 -0.74 -24.53 -17.78
C LEU A 651 0.49 -24.15 -16.96
N GLY A 652 1.71 -24.46 -17.42
CA GLY A 652 2.96 -24.27 -16.67
C GLY A 652 3.21 -22.81 -16.23
N LYS A 653 2.77 -21.81 -17.03
CA LYS A 653 2.85 -20.39 -16.64
C LYS A 653 1.97 -20.04 -15.44
N LEU A 654 0.84 -20.74 -15.26
CA LEU A 654 -0.12 -20.53 -14.16
C LEU A 654 0.24 -21.36 -12.93
N LEU A 655 0.56 -22.65 -13.11
CA LEU A 655 0.81 -23.60 -12.01
C LEU A 655 2.25 -23.57 -11.48
N GLY A 656 3.21 -23.14 -12.28
CA GLY A 656 4.65 -23.12 -11.94
C GLY A 656 5.01 -22.23 -10.76
N PRO A 657 4.66 -20.92 -10.76
CA PRO A 657 5.01 -20.01 -9.67
C PRO A 657 4.44 -20.41 -8.30
N ARG A 658 3.36 -21.19 -8.30
CA ARG A 658 2.65 -21.65 -7.09
C ARG A 658 3.06 -23.04 -6.62
N GLY A 659 3.98 -23.72 -7.33
CA GLY A 659 4.45 -25.05 -6.95
C GLY A 659 3.40 -26.16 -7.07
N LEU A 660 2.33 -25.95 -7.84
CA LEU A 660 1.23 -26.91 -8.04
C LEU A 660 1.42 -27.78 -9.29
N MET A 661 2.55 -27.65 -9.98
CA MET A 661 2.83 -28.38 -11.21
C MET A 661 3.15 -29.86 -10.91
N PRO A 662 2.50 -30.83 -11.59
CA PRO A 662 2.79 -32.25 -11.40
C PRO A 662 4.24 -32.58 -11.80
N ASN A 663 4.90 -33.40 -10.98
CA ASN A 663 6.27 -33.83 -11.23
C ASN A 663 6.39 -35.35 -10.98
N PRO A 664 6.99 -36.12 -11.92
CA PRO A 664 7.27 -37.54 -11.70
C PRO A 664 8.06 -37.82 -10.42
N LYS A 665 8.99 -36.92 -10.05
CA LYS A 665 9.82 -37.06 -8.84
C LYS A 665 9.03 -36.82 -7.55
N ALA A 666 7.97 -36.03 -7.60
CA ALA A 666 7.08 -35.77 -6.46
C ALA A 666 6.00 -36.85 -6.31
N GLY A 667 5.92 -37.82 -7.23
CA GLY A 667 4.88 -38.84 -7.26
C GLY A 667 3.49 -38.31 -7.63
N THR A 668 3.38 -37.05 -8.09
CA THR A 668 2.16 -36.47 -8.66
C THR A 668 1.92 -36.90 -10.11
N VAL A 669 2.92 -37.50 -10.77
CA VAL A 669 2.75 -38.14 -12.08
C VAL A 669 2.93 -39.64 -11.93
N THR A 670 1.83 -40.38 -11.92
CA THR A 670 1.84 -41.84 -11.69
C THR A 670 0.82 -42.55 -12.57
N ILE A 671 1.11 -43.81 -12.88
CA ILE A 671 0.20 -44.73 -13.58
C ILE A 671 -0.83 -45.31 -12.59
N ASN A 672 -0.41 -45.48 -11.33
CA ASN A 672 -1.24 -46.03 -10.25
C ASN A 672 -1.88 -44.91 -9.41
N LEU A 673 -2.94 -44.30 -9.95
CA LEU A 673 -3.71 -43.25 -9.28
C LEU A 673 -4.22 -43.63 -7.87
N PRO A 674 -4.76 -44.83 -7.59
CA PRO A 674 -5.34 -45.14 -6.28
C PRO A 674 -4.29 -45.14 -5.16
N GLN A 675 -3.10 -45.64 -5.45
CA GLN A 675 -1.98 -45.65 -4.51
C GLN A 675 -1.47 -44.23 -4.25
N ALA A 676 -1.30 -43.43 -5.30
CA ALA A 676 -0.85 -42.05 -5.18
C ALA A 676 -1.84 -41.21 -4.36
N ILE A 677 -3.14 -41.34 -4.62
CA ILE A 677 -4.18 -40.62 -3.86
C ILE A 677 -4.19 -41.07 -2.39
N GLY A 678 -4.04 -42.38 -2.13
CA GLY A 678 -3.91 -42.90 -0.77
C GLY A 678 -2.69 -42.36 -0.02
N GLU A 679 -1.55 -42.23 -0.69
CA GLU A 679 -0.33 -41.63 -0.13
C GLU A 679 -0.48 -40.12 0.13
N PHE A 680 -1.11 -39.38 -0.79
CA PHE A 680 -1.35 -37.94 -0.59
C PHE A 680 -2.38 -37.67 0.51
N LYS A 681 -3.41 -38.51 0.65
CA LYS A 681 -4.38 -38.45 1.77
C LYS A 681 -3.72 -38.71 3.13
N LYS A 682 -2.74 -39.62 3.19
CA LYS A 682 -1.94 -39.86 4.39
C LYS A 682 -0.97 -38.72 4.73
N GLY A 683 -0.89 -37.65 3.92
CA GLY A 683 -0.07 -36.48 4.21
C GLY A 683 1.38 -36.65 3.75
N LYS A 684 1.57 -36.96 2.47
CA LYS A 684 2.89 -37.00 1.84
C LYS A 684 3.49 -35.59 1.75
N VAL A 685 4.56 -35.33 2.50
CA VAL A 685 5.27 -34.04 2.51
C VAL A 685 6.69 -34.21 1.97
N GLU A 686 7.01 -33.46 0.92
CA GLU A 686 8.37 -33.38 0.38
C GLU A 686 9.17 -32.34 1.15
N TYR A 687 10.38 -32.70 1.56
CA TYR A 687 11.32 -31.77 2.18
C TYR A 687 12.65 -31.76 1.45
N ARG A 688 13.28 -30.59 1.45
CA ARG A 688 14.59 -30.32 0.86
C ARG A 688 15.45 -29.58 1.87
N ALA A 689 16.74 -29.88 1.90
CA ALA A 689 17.71 -29.07 2.64
C ALA A 689 17.96 -27.72 1.94
N ASP A 690 17.84 -26.63 2.71
CA ASP A 690 18.21 -25.28 2.30
C ASP A 690 19.70 -25.13 2.09
N LYS A 691 20.12 -24.03 1.43
CA LYS A 691 21.54 -23.72 1.14
C LYS A 691 22.48 -23.76 2.35
N THR A 692 21.94 -23.62 3.56
CA THR A 692 22.64 -23.64 4.85
C THR A 692 22.59 -24.99 5.57
N GLY A 693 22.02 -26.02 4.95
CA GLY A 693 21.88 -27.37 5.53
C GLY A 693 20.70 -27.53 6.49
N ILE A 694 19.70 -26.63 6.45
CA ILE A 694 18.51 -26.68 7.30
C ILE A 694 17.36 -27.37 6.56
N VAL A 695 16.69 -28.30 7.22
CA VAL A 695 15.45 -28.93 6.73
C VAL A 695 14.26 -28.28 7.41
N HIS A 696 13.35 -27.71 6.62
CA HIS A 696 12.06 -27.17 7.06
C HIS A 696 10.96 -28.17 6.72
N LEU A 697 10.20 -28.61 7.72
CA LEU A 697 9.17 -29.63 7.55
C LEU A 697 7.96 -29.37 8.45
N SER A 698 6.78 -29.26 7.87
CA SER A 698 5.50 -29.22 8.59
C SER A 698 5.03 -30.64 8.89
N PHE A 699 4.74 -30.95 10.16
CA PHE A 699 4.35 -32.30 10.59
C PHE A 699 2.93 -32.38 11.19
N GLY A 700 2.22 -31.25 11.33
CA GLY A 700 0.84 -31.27 11.83
C GLY A 700 0.24 -29.87 11.96
N LYS A 701 -1.05 -29.81 12.31
CA LYS A 701 -1.71 -28.58 12.78
C LYS A 701 -1.69 -28.56 14.31
N ALA A 702 -1.68 -27.37 14.92
CA ALA A 702 -1.63 -27.21 16.38
C ALA A 702 -2.86 -27.83 17.09
N ASP A 703 -3.97 -28.04 16.38
CA ASP A 703 -5.20 -28.64 16.90
C ASP A 703 -5.10 -30.16 17.14
N PHE A 704 -4.13 -30.84 16.53
CA PHE A 704 -3.99 -32.29 16.66
C PHE A 704 -3.69 -32.69 18.11
N PRO A 705 -4.13 -33.89 18.55
CA PRO A 705 -3.79 -34.39 19.87
C PRO A 705 -2.26 -34.54 19.98
N GLU A 706 -1.74 -34.39 21.21
CA GLU A 706 -0.28 -34.38 21.45
C GLU A 706 0.39 -35.68 20.99
N GLU A 707 -0.32 -36.81 21.11
CA GLU A 707 0.12 -38.15 20.67
C GLU A 707 0.34 -38.22 19.16
N ASP A 708 -0.57 -37.64 18.36
CA ASP A 708 -0.47 -37.66 16.89
C ASP A 708 0.65 -36.76 16.38
N LEU A 709 0.83 -35.59 17.02
CA LEU A 709 1.94 -34.70 16.73
C LEU A 709 3.29 -35.35 17.02
N LEU A 710 3.35 -36.14 18.10
CA LEU A 710 4.54 -36.90 18.48
C LEU A 710 4.86 -37.98 17.45
N VAL A 711 3.86 -38.79 17.05
CA VAL A 711 4.03 -39.83 16.03
C VAL A 711 4.53 -39.23 14.71
N ASN A 712 3.96 -38.10 14.29
CA ASN A 712 4.36 -37.44 13.05
C ASN A 712 5.77 -36.83 13.14
N LEU A 713 6.13 -36.23 14.27
CA LEU A 713 7.48 -35.71 14.49
C LEU A 713 8.52 -36.83 14.46
N LEU A 714 8.27 -37.96 15.13
CA LEU A 714 9.16 -39.12 15.10
C LEU A 714 9.28 -39.73 13.70
N ALA A 715 8.19 -39.78 12.93
CA ALA A 715 8.22 -40.19 11.53
C ALA A 715 9.10 -39.26 10.67
N ALA A 716 9.05 -37.95 10.91
CA ALA A 716 9.92 -36.98 10.24
C ALA A 716 11.40 -37.22 10.56
N VAL A 717 11.73 -37.37 11.84
CA VAL A 717 13.12 -37.60 12.30
C VAL A 717 13.67 -38.89 11.70
N LYS A 718 12.90 -39.98 11.73
CA LYS A 718 13.28 -41.27 11.13
C LYS A 718 13.50 -41.17 9.62
N SER A 719 12.67 -40.41 8.91
CA SER A 719 12.86 -40.20 7.48
C SER A 719 14.14 -39.41 7.18
N VAL A 720 14.46 -38.39 7.98
CA VAL A 720 15.70 -37.62 7.83
C VAL A 720 16.92 -38.52 8.08
N GLU A 721 16.85 -39.40 9.08
CA GLU A 721 17.91 -40.37 9.37
C GLU A 721 18.06 -41.44 8.29
N ALA A 722 16.95 -41.99 7.78
CA ALA A 722 16.96 -43.00 6.72
C ALA A 722 17.55 -42.47 5.40
N ASN A 723 17.37 -41.17 5.12
CA ASN A 723 17.85 -40.53 3.89
C ASN A 723 19.22 -39.84 4.07
N LYS A 724 20.01 -40.23 5.08
CA LYS A 724 21.33 -39.65 5.33
C LYS A 724 22.26 -39.79 4.11
N PRO A 725 22.78 -38.68 3.54
CA PRO A 725 23.67 -38.75 2.39
C PRO A 725 25.03 -39.34 2.76
N LYS A 726 25.58 -40.18 1.88
CA LYS A 726 26.86 -40.90 2.10
C LYS A 726 28.05 -39.95 2.30
N GLY A 727 27.98 -38.72 1.78
CA GLY A 727 29.03 -37.70 1.91
C GLY A 727 29.09 -37.01 3.28
N ALA A 728 28.09 -37.19 4.16
CA ALA A 728 28.06 -36.52 5.46
C ALA A 728 29.04 -37.17 6.45
N ARG A 729 30.18 -36.52 6.69
CA ARG A 729 31.20 -36.93 7.68
C ARG A 729 31.01 -36.18 9.00
N GLY A 730 31.21 -36.86 10.13
CA GLY A 730 31.10 -36.30 11.48
C GLY A 730 29.67 -36.31 12.06
N ILE A 731 29.40 -35.42 13.03
CA ILE A 731 28.10 -35.30 13.70
C ILE A 731 27.05 -34.83 12.69
N TYR A 732 26.00 -35.63 12.46
CA TYR A 732 24.99 -35.35 11.44
C TYR A 732 23.96 -34.30 11.89
N TRP A 733 23.52 -34.35 13.15
CA TRP A 733 22.54 -33.43 13.74
C TRP A 733 23.24 -32.33 14.55
N LYS A 734 23.11 -31.06 14.15
CA LYS A 734 23.68 -29.91 14.90
C LYS A 734 22.69 -29.35 15.91
N THR A 735 21.51 -28.96 15.45
CA THR A 735 20.43 -28.43 16.29
C THR A 735 19.07 -28.83 15.73
N ALA A 736 18.09 -29.03 16.61
CA ALA A 736 16.71 -29.32 16.25
C ALA A 736 15.77 -28.34 16.97
N HIS A 737 14.87 -27.73 16.22
CA HIS A 737 13.88 -26.80 16.73
C HIS A 737 12.48 -27.16 16.27
N ILE A 738 11.48 -26.91 17.11
CA ILE A 738 10.06 -26.96 16.75
C ILE A 738 9.45 -25.59 16.99
N CYS A 739 8.58 -25.14 16.10
CA CYS A 739 7.78 -23.94 16.28
C CYS A 739 6.37 -24.13 15.73
N SER A 740 5.44 -23.31 16.20
CA SER A 740 4.23 -23.02 15.44
C SER A 740 4.51 -21.88 14.45
N SER A 741 3.77 -21.77 13.35
CA SER A 741 4.06 -20.82 12.27
C SER A 741 4.21 -19.35 12.73
N MET A 742 3.57 -18.95 13.83
CA MET A 742 3.66 -17.60 14.41
C MET A 742 4.25 -17.58 15.83
N GLY A 743 4.64 -18.75 16.34
CA GLY A 743 5.16 -18.93 17.69
C GLY A 743 6.69 -18.89 17.75
N PRO A 744 7.25 -18.77 18.95
CA PRO A 744 8.70 -18.69 19.10
C PRO A 744 9.29 -20.12 19.09
N SER A 745 10.50 -20.31 18.53
CA SER A 745 11.15 -21.64 18.38
C SER A 745 11.63 -22.33 19.67
N ILE A 746 11.19 -23.56 19.93
CA ILE A 746 11.62 -24.41 21.05
C ILE A 746 12.82 -25.24 20.60
N ARG A 747 13.86 -25.36 21.43
CA ARG A 747 15.03 -26.21 21.15
C ARG A 747 14.82 -27.59 21.77
N LEU A 748 15.02 -28.65 20.97
CA LEU A 748 14.93 -30.03 21.43
C LEU A 748 16.28 -30.57 21.89
N ASN A 749 16.23 -31.52 22.83
CA ASN A 749 17.37 -32.37 23.16
C ASN A 749 17.56 -33.44 22.06
N ILE A 750 18.71 -33.43 21.39
CA ILE A 750 18.99 -34.28 20.23
C ILE A 750 19.15 -35.76 20.63
N LYS A 751 19.73 -36.04 21.79
CA LYS A 751 20.01 -37.42 22.23
C LYS A 751 18.71 -38.16 22.49
N GLU A 752 17.83 -37.54 23.26
CA GLU A 752 16.51 -38.11 23.60
C GLU A 752 15.57 -38.21 22.39
N MET A 753 15.65 -37.24 21.46
CA MET A 753 14.88 -37.29 20.22
C MET A 753 15.22 -38.54 19.39
N LEU A 754 16.50 -38.92 19.33
CA LEU A 754 16.95 -40.11 18.58
C LEU A 754 16.66 -41.42 19.33
N ASP A 755 16.72 -41.42 20.66
CA ASP A 755 16.48 -42.61 21.49
C ASP A 755 14.97 -42.91 21.69
N SER A 756 14.09 -41.95 21.42
CA SER A 756 12.64 -42.10 21.58
C SER A 756 12.05 -43.12 20.59
N LYS A 757 11.44 -44.19 21.13
CA LYS A 757 10.69 -45.18 20.35
C LYS A 757 9.25 -44.70 20.16
N LEU A 758 8.67 -45.02 19.00
CA LEU A 758 7.23 -44.83 18.77
C LEU A 758 6.46 -45.62 19.84
N PRO A 759 5.42 -45.05 20.47
CA PRO A 759 4.46 -45.85 21.23
C PRO A 759 3.76 -46.88 20.35
#